data_AF-A0A0M8K900-F1
#
_entry.id   AF-A0A0M8K900-F1
#
_cell.length_a   1.000
_cell.length_b   1.000
_cell.length_c   1.000
_cell.angle_alpha   90.00
_cell.angle_beta   90.00
_cell.angle_gamma   90.00
#
_symmetry.space_group_name_H-M   'P 1'
#
loop_
_entity.id
_entity.type
_entity.pdbx_description
1 polymer ?
#
loop_
_entity_poly.entity_id
_entity_poly.type
_entity_poly.pdbx_seq_one_letter_code
_entity_poly.pdbx_strand_id
1 'polypeptide(L)'
;MSHQAVIEEIKQRLDLVDVVSRYVQLKRSGSTYKALCPFHQEKTPSFVVFPHTQTWRCFGACGEGGDIFSFVMKIEGLSFPEALRQLAREAGVELEAPDARTSALQQQRERLRTVCETAMRLFTEWLRAPEGETCRAYLERRRVSPDMVLAFGLGYAPEGWDTLLNAMLAKGYTQQDLLDAGLVIANERGSVYDRFRHRLIFPIRDVRGRVVGFGGRALDDEQQPKYLNSPQTLLFDKGRLLYGLDLAKDAIRREDRVVLVEGYMDVIAAHQAGYRNVVASLGTALTPDQLRLINRFTKNIVLALDADTAGTEAAKRGIHAAREALARHFVPSVEGGRLRPVVEMAGDLRVVRLPAGYDPDDLLKEDPAQWGELVANALPVVEFFIQEAIAGRDLNDAAQKRAVAEGILPIIAEIPNTIERAHYLQRLAFYLHVPEDDLAREMTLLVRQQRTQRRRTPPPPPPTFDAPFDDVPPPPDEEESADIGVEQPTTPRLRVRFDDYEAYLLYLLSQRPDLLAEVEQEITPQDWHSPEWRQLYETLLFDMPMSGAEVEALFEELPDILQRLATDLLNYYHDRPLPDENELIGEVRRTALRIKRAAIERTLKEIAFLVRDAVEENDKARLQSLVATRKALQRQQKEIDQRIRTPDATAAPIPQEEEDDFF
;
A
#
# COMPACT_ATOMS: atom_id res chain seq x y z
N MET A 1 -12.56 20.26 19.27
CA MET A 1 -13.28 18.97 19.37
C MET A 1 -12.25 17.87 19.28
N SER A 2 -12.32 16.82 20.10
CA SER A 2 -11.39 15.69 19.94
C SER A 2 -11.53 15.08 18.53
N HIS A 3 -10.44 14.55 17.97
CA HIS A 3 -10.46 13.93 16.64
C HIS A 3 -11.57 12.87 16.47
N GLN A 4 -11.81 12.12 17.53
CA GLN A 4 -12.87 11.12 17.59
C GLN A 4 -14.27 11.74 17.47
N ALA A 5 -14.49 12.93 18.04
CA ALA A 5 -15.76 13.64 17.91
C ALA A 5 -16.01 14.11 16.46
N VAL A 6 -14.96 14.52 15.74
CA VAL A 6 -15.04 14.93 14.33
C VAL A 6 -15.38 13.74 13.43
N ILE A 7 -14.73 12.59 13.65
CA ILE A 7 -15.02 11.34 12.91
C ILE A 7 -16.47 10.92 13.11
N GLU A 8 -16.93 10.93 14.36
CA GLU A 8 -18.33 10.60 14.69
C GLU A 8 -19.31 11.62 14.12
N GLU A 9 -18.99 12.91 14.10
CA GLU A 9 -19.82 13.93 13.46
C GLU A 9 -19.97 13.70 11.96
N ILE A 10 -18.88 13.35 11.27
CA ILE A 10 -18.93 13.00 9.84
C ILE A 10 -19.80 11.76 9.62
N LYS A 11 -19.62 10.71 10.43
CA LYS A 11 -20.44 9.48 10.38
C LYS A 11 -21.92 9.74 10.68
N GLN A 12 -22.24 10.78 11.46
CA GLN A 12 -23.63 11.17 11.74
C GLN A 12 -24.27 11.99 10.61
N ARG A 13 -23.47 12.76 9.86
CA ARG A 13 -23.98 13.63 8.79
C ARG A 13 -24.06 12.95 7.43
N LEU A 14 -23.28 11.91 7.20
CA LEU A 14 -23.25 11.18 5.94
C LEU A 14 -23.82 9.78 6.12
N ASP A 15 -24.78 9.42 5.26
CA ASP A 15 -25.30 8.07 5.20
C ASP A 15 -24.48 7.20 4.23
N LEU A 16 -24.07 6.01 4.68
CA LEU A 16 -23.27 5.08 3.90
C LEU A 16 -23.98 4.63 2.62
N VAL A 17 -25.29 4.42 2.64
CA VAL A 17 -26.06 4.01 1.45
C VAL A 17 -25.97 5.10 0.39
N ASP A 18 -26.10 6.37 0.79
CA ASP A 18 -26.00 7.51 -0.11
C ASP A 18 -24.60 7.65 -0.71
N VAL A 19 -23.55 7.47 0.10
CA VAL A 19 -22.17 7.53 -0.40
C VAL A 19 -21.88 6.38 -1.36
N VAL A 20 -22.23 5.15 -1.02
CA VAL A 20 -22.00 3.98 -1.87
C VAL A 20 -22.81 4.06 -3.16
N SER A 21 -24.05 4.57 -3.12
CA SER A 21 -24.94 4.68 -4.28
C SER A 21 -24.39 5.57 -5.40
N ARG A 22 -23.42 6.45 -5.11
CA ARG A 22 -22.71 7.28 -6.11
C ARG A 22 -21.77 6.46 -6.98
N TYR A 23 -21.28 5.33 -6.47
CA TYR A 23 -20.29 4.47 -7.13
C TYR A 23 -20.92 3.20 -7.68
N VAL A 24 -21.92 2.65 -6.98
CA VAL A 24 -22.50 1.34 -7.30
C VAL A 24 -24.01 1.39 -7.26
N GLN A 25 -24.66 0.75 -8.23
CA GLN A 25 -26.11 0.63 -8.25
C GLN A 25 -26.60 -0.34 -7.17
N LEU A 26 -27.02 0.21 -6.02
CA LEU A 26 -27.59 -0.54 -4.91
C LEU A 26 -29.04 -0.97 -5.19
N LYS A 27 -29.37 -2.22 -4.88
CA LYS A 27 -30.73 -2.75 -4.88
C LYS A 27 -31.15 -3.09 -3.46
N ARG A 28 -32.32 -2.62 -3.04
CA ARG A 28 -32.84 -2.94 -1.71
C ARG A 28 -33.22 -4.42 -1.62
N SER A 29 -32.83 -5.07 -0.53
CA SER A 29 -33.17 -6.47 -0.23
C SER A 29 -33.48 -6.56 1.27
N GLY A 30 -34.75 -6.79 1.60
CA GLY A 30 -35.24 -6.70 2.97
C GLY A 30 -34.90 -5.35 3.61
N SER A 31 -34.06 -5.41 4.65
CA SER A 31 -33.58 -4.24 5.38
C SER A 31 -32.09 -3.92 5.13
N THR A 32 -31.48 -4.56 4.13
CA THR A 32 -30.14 -4.25 3.58
C THR A 32 -30.22 -3.74 2.15
N TYR A 33 -29.07 -3.33 1.61
CA TYR A 33 -28.87 -3.08 0.18
C TYR A 33 -27.81 -4.02 -0.38
N LYS A 34 -28.02 -4.54 -1.59
CA LYS A 34 -27.13 -5.48 -2.28
C LYS A 34 -26.70 -4.91 -3.63
N ALA A 35 -25.46 -5.19 -4.02
CA ALA A 35 -24.94 -4.93 -5.37
C ALA A 35 -23.86 -5.96 -5.76
N LEU A 36 -23.42 -5.90 -7.02
CA LEU A 36 -22.15 -6.50 -7.40
C LEU A 36 -21.03 -5.74 -6.71
N CYS A 37 -20.04 -6.46 -6.19
CA CYS A 37 -18.91 -5.84 -5.54
C CYS A 37 -18.12 -4.95 -6.50
N PRO A 38 -17.80 -3.69 -6.12
CA PRO A 38 -16.96 -2.83 -6.92
C PRO A 38 -15.47 -3.19 -6.83
N PHE A 39 -15.09 -4.10 -5.92
CA PHE A 39 -13.70 -4.44 -5.60
C PHE A 39 -13.22 -5.76 -6.20
N HIS A 40 -14.13 -6.61 -6.70
CA HIS A 40 -13.79 -7.84 -7.41
C HIS A 40 -14.88 -8.19 -8.41
N GLN A 41 -14.53 -8.95 -9.45
CA GLN A 41 -15.49 -9.31 -10.49
C GLN A 41 -16.36 -10.51 -10.05
N GLU A 42 -17.67 -10.36 -10.14
CA GLU A 42 -18.63 -11.41 -9.84
C GLU A 42 -19.91 -11.30 -10.66
N LYS A 43 -20.66 -12.41 -10.73
CA LYS A 43 -21.96 -12.46 -11.41
C LYS A 43 -23.15 -12.39 -10.45
N THR A 44 -22.91 -12.73 -9.18
CA THR A 44 -23.91 -12.77 -8.12
C THR A 44 -23.65 -11.63 -7.13
N PRO A 45 -24.64 -10.77 -6.82
CA PRO A 45 -24.47 -9.69 -5.85
C PRO A 45 -24.02 -10.21 -4.48
N SER A 46 -22.76 -9.97 -4.10
CA SER A 46 -22.22 -10.34 -2.80
C SER A 46 -21.89 -9.14 -1.92
N PHE A 47 -21.88 -7.94 -2.48
CA PHE A 47 -21.65 -6.70 -1.74
C PHE A 47 -22.94 -6.24 -1.06
N VAL A 48 -22.89 -6.14 0.27
CA VAL A 48 -24.03 -5.79 1.11
C VAL A 48 -23.71 -4.56 1.93
N VAL A 49 -24.61 -3.58 1.92
CA VAL A 49 -24.58 -2.41 2.81
C VAL A 49 -25.65 -2.61 3.88
N PHE A 50 -25.25 -2.39 5.14
CA PHE A 50 -26.08 -2.51 6.33
C PHE A 50 -26.41 -1.10 6.87
N PRO A 51 -27.59 -0.53 6.53
CA PRO A 51 -27.92 0.86 6.90
C PRO A 51 -27.98 1.08 8.40
N HIS A 52 -28.40 0.06 9.16
CA HIS A 52 -28.55 0.16 10.61
C HIS A 52 -27.22 0.23 11.35
N THR A 53 -26.18 -0.43 10.84
CA THR A 53 -24.83 -0.41 11.43
C THR A 53 -23.91 0.57 10.74
N GLN A 54 -24.33 1.19 9.63
CA GLN A 54 -23.51 2.05 8.78
C GLN A 54 -22.19 1.35 8.38
N THR A 55 -22.29 0.06 8.08
CA THR A 55 -21.17 -0.78 7.62
C THR A 55 -21.51 -1.45 6.29
N TRP A 56 -20.50 -1.90 5.58
CA TRP A 56 -20.62 -2.72 4.37
C TRP A 56 -19.74 -3.95 4.47
N ARG A 57 -20.12 -5.02 3.77
CA ARG A 57 -19.30 -6.23 3.60
C ARG A 57 -19.58 -6.92 2.27
N CYS A 58 -18.53 -7.40 1.66
CA CYS A 58 -18.50 -8.31 0.52
C CYS A 58 -18.47 -9.75 1.02
N PHE A 59 -19.53 -10.51 0.76
CA PHE A 59 -19.62 -11.95 1.07
C PHE A 59 -19.13 -12.84 -0.08
N GLY A 60 -18.50 -12.23 -1.08
CA GLY A 60 -17.84 -12.92 -2.20
C GLY A 60 -16.41 -13.29 -1.86
N ALA A 61 -15.61 -13.57 -2.89
CA ALA A 61 -14.21 -13.97 -2.74
C ALA A 61 -13.34 -12.90 -2.04
N CYS A 62 -13.74 -11.63 -2.07
CA CYS A 62 -12.96 -10.56 -1.49
C CYS A 62 -13.03 -10.50 0.05
N GLY A 63 -14.16 -10.88 0.67
CA GLY A 63 -14.33 -10.87 2.13
C GLY A 63 -14.26 -9.50 2.81
N GLU A 64 -14.06 -8.43 2.04
CA GLU A 64 -13.79 -7.07 2.50
C GLU A 64 -14.99 -6.44 3.21
N GLY A 65 -14.72 -5.53 4.14
CA GLY A 65 -15.78 -4.78 4.83
C GLY A 65 -15.24 -3.63 5.67
N GLY A 66 -16.14 -2.75 6.08
CA GLY A 66 -15.79 -1.62 6.93
C GLY A 66 -16.90 -0.58 7.01
N ASP A 67 -16.52 0.63 7.40
CA ASP A 67 -17.38 1.81 7.47
C ASP A 67 -17.26 2.69 6.20
N ILE A 68 -17.85 3.88 6.27
CA ILE A 68 -17.81 4.89 5.21
C ILE A 68 -16.39 5.31 4.82
N PHE A 69 -15.48 5.45 5.79
CA PHE A 69 -14.09 5.78 5.52
C PHE A 69 -13.39 4.63 4.80
N SER A 70 -13.56 3.40 5.31
CA SER A 70 -13.01 2.20 4.71
C SER A 70 -13.47 2.02 3.25
N PHE A 71 -14.74 2.33 2.96
CA PHE A 71 -15.28 2.30 1.59
C PHE A 71 -14.59 3.33 0.70
N VAL A 72 -14.56 4.60 1.12
CA VAL A 72 -13.99 5.71 0.33
C VAL A 72 -12.48 5.52 0.12
N MET A 73 -11.75 5.12 1.17
CA MET A 73 -10.33 4.78 1.08
C MET A 73 -10.10 3.72 0.00
N LYS A 74 -10.90 2.66 -0.02
CA LYS A 74 -10.72 1.55 -0.95
C LYS A 74 -11.15 1.90 -2.38
N ILE A 75 -12.29 2.58 -2.56
CA ILE A 75 -12.83 2.91 -3.89
C ILE A 75 -12.07 4.06 -4.57
N GLU A 76 -11.55 5.02 -3.80
CA GLU A 76 -10.77 6.15 -4.33
C GLU A 76 -9.25 5.93 -4.24
N GLY A 77 -8.80 4.90 -3.53
CA GLY A 77 -7.37 4.61 -3.30
C GLY A 77 -6.71 5.58 -2.31
N LEU A 78 -7.49 6.16 -1.40
CA LEU A 78 -7.06 7.21 -0.46
C LEU A 78 -6.50 6.62 0.84
N SER A 79 -5.59 7.36 1.47
CA SER A 79 -5.26 7.17 2.89
C SER A 79 -6.41 7.69 3.77
N PHE A 80 -6.46 7.27 5.04
CA PHE A 80 -7.50 7.76 5.95
C PHE A 80 -7.49 9.28 6.15
N PRO A 81 -6.34 9.99 6.31
CA PRO A 81 -6.36 11.46 6.39
C PRO A 81 -6.89 12.15 5.13
N GLU A 82 -6.74 11.52 3.97
CA GLU A 82 -7.33 12.03 2.72
C GLU A 82 -8.83 11.77 2.68
N ALA A 83 -9.28 10.57 3.05
CA ALA A 83 -10.69 10.22 3.17
C ALA A 83 -11.41 11.07 4.23
N LEU A 84 -10.77 11.34 5.37
CA LEU A 84 -11.29 12.21 6.42
C LEU A 84 -11.53 13.63 5.90
N ARG A 85 -10.54 14.23 5.23
CA ARG A 85 -10.70 15.57 4.64
C ARG A 85 -11.76 15.62 3.55
N GLN A 86 -11.86 14.58 2.72
CA GLN A 86 -12.89 14.52 1.70
C GLN A 86 -14.28 14.44 2.32
N LEU A 87 -14.51 13.47 3.21
CA LEU A 87 -15.80 13.26 3.84
C LEU A 87 -16.18 14.42 4.78
N ALA A 88 -15.22 15.08 5.43
CA ALA A 88 -15.47 16.28 6.20
C ALA A 88 -16.02 17.43 5.34
N ARG A 89 -15.43 17.66 4.15
CA ARG A 89 -15.95 18.66 3.20
C ARG A 89 -17.35 18.33 2.72
N GLU A 90 -17.61 17.05 2.41
CA GLU A 90 -18.92 16.58 1.99
C GLU A 90 -19.97 16.70 3.10
N ALA A 91 -19.58 16.42 4.35
CA ALA A 91 -20.42 16.55 5.53
C ALA A 91 -20.60 18.01 6.00
N GLY A 92 -19.85 18.97 5.44
CA GLY A 92 -19.78 20.35 5.93
C GLY A 92 -19.25 20.45 7.37
N VAL A 93 -18.40 19.50 7.78
CA VAL A 93 -17.74 19.49 9.09
C VAL A 93 -16.42 20.24 8.96
N GLU A 94 -16.28 21.31 9.72
CA GLU A 94 -15.01 22.03 9.80
C GLU A 94 -14.03 21.20 10.63
N LEU A 95 -12.96 20.74 9.97
CA LEU A 95 -11.81 20.21 10.69
C LEU A 95 -11.12 21.38 11.38
N GLU A 96 -10.67 21.19 12.63
CA GLU A 96 -9.86 22.19 13.30
C GLU A 96 -8.72 22.63 12.38
N ALA A 97 -8.46 23.94 12.38
CA ALA A 97 -7.38 24.48 11.58
C ALA A 97 -6.11 23.69 11.90
N PRO A 98 -5.41 23.16 10.88
CA PRO A 98 -4.10 22.60 11.10
C PRO A 98 -3.25 23.67 11.79
N ASP A 99 -2.30 23.24 12.61
CA ASP A 99 -1.31 24.10 13.23
C ASP A 99 -0.78 25.10 12.20
N ALA A 100 -0.41 26.32 12.59
CA ALA A 100 0.01 27.36 11.62
C ALA A 100 1.07 26.84 10.61
N ARG A 101 1.94 25.93 11.07
CA ARG A 101 2.94 25.22 10.27
C ARG A 101 2.32 24.30 9.21
N THR A 102 1.32 23.49 9.56
CA THR A 102 0.65 22.56 8.65
C THR A 102 -0.29 23.28 7.69
N SER A 103 -1.00 24.32 8.17
CA SER A 103 -1.82 25.15 7.28
C SER A 103 -0.94 25.80 6.22
N ALA A 104 0.24 26.30 6.58
CA ALA A 104 1.21 26.82 5.63
C ALA A 104 1.70 25.74 4.66
N LEU A 105 2.05 24.53 5.14
CA LEU A 105 2.49 23.43 4.27
C LEU A 105 1.40 22.98 3.30
N GLN A 106 0.15 22.92 3.75
CA GLN A 106 -0.99 22.55 2.91
C GLN A 106 -1.30 23.64 1.88
N GLN A 107 -1.25 24.91 2.27
CA GLN A 107 -1.37 26.04 1.34
C GLN A 107 -0.24 26.03 0.30
N GLN A 108 0.99 25.73 0.72
CA GLN A 108 2.13 25.56 -0.18
C GLN A 108 1.89 24.41 -1.15
N ARG A 109 1.46 23.23 -0.69
CA ARG A 109 1.10 22.11 -1.58
C ARG A 109 0.06 22.50 -2.62
N GLU A 110 -0.99 23.21 -2.21
CA GLU A 110 -2.05 23.63 -3.14
C GLU A 110 -1.58 24.68 -4.14
N ARG A 111 -0.72 25.61 -3.70
CA ARG A 111 -0.06 26.56 -4.58
C ARG A 111 0.82 25.85 -5.61
N LEU A 112 1.65 24.90 -5.19
CA LEU A 112 2.49 24.11 -6.08
C LEU A 112 1.66 23.26 -7.06
N ARG A 113 0.49 22.74 -6.66
CA ARG A 113 -0.41 22.04 -7.59
C ARG A 113 -0.90 22.98 -8.68
N THR A 114 -1.33 24.17 -8.30
CA THR A 114 -1.78 25.19 -9.26
C THR A 114 -0.67 25.61 -10.23
N VAL A 115 0.57 25.66 -9.74
CA VAL A 115 1.78 25.90 -10.55
C VAL A 115 1.98 24.76 -11.57
N CYS A 116 1.97 23.50 -11.12
CA CYS A 116 2.10 22.33 -11.98
C CYS A 116 0.97 22.25 -13.02
N GLU A 117 -0.28 22.48 -12.64
CA GLU A 117 -1.41 22.49 -13.57
C GLU A 117 -1.27 23.59 -14.64
N THR A 118 -0.79 24.77 -14.25
CA THR A 118 -0.55 25.87 -15.21
C THR A 118 0.59 25.54 -16.16
N ALA A 119 1.67 24.95 -15.66
CA ALA A 119 2.77 24.48 -16.51
C ALA A 119 2.30 23.39 -17.49
N MET A 120 1.49 22.42 -17.04
CA MET A 120 0.90 21.40 -17.89
C MET A 120 0.07 22.02 -19.03
N ARG A 121 -0.76 23.03 -18.73
CA ARG A 121 -1.53 23.76 -19.75
C ARG A 121 -0.63 24.41 -20.80
N LEU A 122 0.42 25.11 -20.36
CA LEU A 122 1.40 25.74 -21.26
C LEU A 122 2.10 24.71 -22.15
N PHE A 123 2.59 23.60 -21.59
CA PHE A 123 3.22 22.54 -22.38
C PHE A 123 2.25 21.94 -23.41
N THR A 124 0.98 21.77 -23.06
CA THR A 124 -0.06 21.27 -23.98
C THR A 124 -0.36 22.28 -25.09
N GLU A 125 -0.40 23.57 -24.76
CA GLU A 125 -0.59 24.66 -25.73
C GLU A 125 0.59 24.72 -26.72
N TRP A 126 1.83 24.67 -26.23
CA TRP A 126 3.02 24.66 -27.08
C TRP A 126 3.13 23.41 -27.96
N LEU A 127 2.66 22.25 -27.49
CA LEU A 127 2.59 21.06 -28.33
C LEU A 127 1.64 21.25 -29.53
N ARG A 128 0.62 22.10 -29.42
CA ARG A 128 -0.34 22.40 -30.50
C ARG A 128 0.11 23.57 -31.37
N ALA A 129 0.92 24.47 -30.83
CA ALA A 129 1.46 25.63 -31.52
C ALA A 129 2.50 25.23 -32.59
N PRO A 130 2.84 26.13 -33.55
CA PRO A 130 3.86 25.85 -34.58
C PRO A 130 5.18 25.32 -34.01
N GLU A 131 5.61 25.83 -32.85
CA GLU A 131 6.84 25.45 -32.15
C GLU A 131 6.88 23.95 -31.78
N GLY A 132 5.72 23.32 -31.60
CA GLY A 132 5.58 21.90 -31.29
C GLY A 132 5.72 20.96 -32.49
N GLU A 133 6.00 21.45 -33.71
CA GLU A 133 6.06 20.65 -34.93
C GLU A 133 7.00 19.44 -34.80
N THR A 134 8.23 19.65 -34.34
CA THR A 134 9.21 18.57 -34.12
C THR A 134 8.70 17.52 -33.12
N CYS A 135 8.02 17.97 -32.06
CA CYS A 135 7.46 17.08 -31.05
C CYS A 135 6.29 16.25 -31.59
N ARG A 136 5.41 16.86 -32.40
CA ARG A 136 4.31 16.14 -33.08
C ARG A 136 4.83 15.13 -34.09
N ALA A 137 5.81 15.49 -34.92
CA ALA A 137 6.45 14.57 -35.85
C ALA A 137 7.11 13.39 -35.12
N TYR A 138 7.71 13.64 -33.95
CA TYR A 138 8.23 12.60 -33.08
C TYR A 138 7.14 11.64 -32.58
N LEU A 139 6.00 12.16 -32.10
CA LEU A 139 4.85 11.36 -31.65
C LEU A 139 4.25 10.52 -32.78
N GLU A 140 4.12 11.09 -33.98
CA GLU A 140 3.68 10.40 -35.19
C GLU A 140 4.62 9.25 -35.56
N ARG A 141 5.94 9.49 -35.55
CA ARG A 141 6.94 8.45 -35.78
C ARG A 141 6.85 7.32 -34.76
N ARG A 142 6.56 7.64 -33.50
CA ARG A 142 6.30 6.64 -32.44
C ARG A 142 4.87 6.10 -32.47
N ARG A 143 4.03 6.48 -33.43
CA ARG A 143 2.65 6.00 -33.60
C ARG A 143 1.77 6.23 -32.35
N VAL A 144 1.99 7.35 -31.65
CA VAL A 144 1.12 7.74 -30.53
C VAL A 144 -0.12 8.45 -31.09
N SER A 145 -1.29 7.90 -30.82
CA SER A 145 -2.56 8.43 -31.30
C SER A 145 -2.92 9.77 -30.61
N PRO A 146 -3.69 10.64 -31.29
CA PRO A 146 -4.19 11.87 -30.68
C PRO A 146 -4.99 11.65 -29.40
N ASP A 147 -5.73 10.55 -29.30
CA ASP A 147 -6.50 10.20 -28.09
C ASP A 147 -5.57 9.94 -26.91
N MET A 148 -4.44 9.26 -27.12
CA MET A 148 -3.44 9.05 -26.07
C MET A 148 -2.71 10.33 -25.69
N VAL A 149 -2.40 11.19 -26.68
CA VAL A 149 -1.83 12.54 -26.42
C VAL A 149 -2.75 13.31 -25.48
N LEU A 150 -4.07 13.27 -25.71
CA LEU A 150 -5.06 13.93 -24.87
C LEU A 150 -5.25 13.25 -23.51
N ALA A 151 -5.40 11.92 -23.47
CA ALA A 151 -5.68 11.16 -22.25
C ALA A 151 -4.54 11.30 -21.23
N PHE A 152 -3.29 11.17 -21.67
CA PHE A 152 -2.12 11.36 -20.80
C PHE A 152 -1.76 12.84 -20.62
N GLY A 153 -2.33 13.73 -21.45
CA GLY A 153 -2.08 15.17 -21.41
C GLY A 153 -0.65 15.53 -21.83
N LEU A 154 -0.11 14.83 -22.83
CA LEU A 154 1.25 15.06 -23.30
C LEU A 154 1.43 16.51 -23.78
N GLY A 155 2.62 17.04 -23.55
CA GLY A 155 2.96 18.42 -23.89
C GLY A 155 4.35 18.55 -24.50
N TYR A 156 4.75 19.77 -24.82
CA TYR A 156 6.06 20.09 -25.35
C TYR A 156 6.68 21.22 -24.54
N ALA A 157 7.92 21.03 -24.10
CA ALA A 157 8.76 22.08 -23.57
C ALA A 157 9.63 22.64 -24.71
N PRO A 158 9.41 23.90 -25.14
CA PRO A 158 10.19 24.53 -26.20
C PRO A 158 11.69 24.54 -25.93
N GLU A 159 12.44 24.78 -27.00
CA GLU A 159 13.85 25.15 -26.86
C GLU A 159 13.95 26.56 -26.24
N GLY A 160 14.95 26.77 -25.39
CA GLY A 160 15.16 28.05 -24.69
C GLY A 160 15.50 27.83 -23.23
N TRP A 161 16.24 28.78 -22.65
CA TRP A 161 16.71 28.67 -21.26
C TRP A 161 15.69 29.16 -20.23
N ASP A 162 14.72 29.98 -20.62
CA ASP A 162 13.82 30.70 -19.71
C ASP A 162 12.39 30.88 -20.26
N THR A 163 11.98 30.01 -21.19
CA THR A 163 10.67 30.11 -21.86
C THR A 163 9.51 29.89 -20.88
N LEU A 164 9.56 28.80 -20.11
CA LEU A 164 8.60 28.50 -19.06
C LEU A 164 8.72 29.50 -17.91
N LEU A 165 9.94 29.81 -17.48
CA LEU A 165 10.20 30.80 -16.44
C LEU A 165 9.48 32.12 -16.75
N ASN A 166 9.73 32.71 -17.92
CA ASN A 166 9.15 33.99 -18.31
C ASN A 166 7.62 33.91 -18.44
N ALA A 167 7.08 32.83 -19.01
CA ALA A 167 5.64 32.62 -19.15
C ALA A 167 4.92 32.50 -17.79
N MET A 168 5.55 31.83 -16.82
CA MET A 168 4.99 31.65 -15.48
C MET A 168 5.12 32.91 -14.62
N LEU A 169 6.23 33.65 -14.73
CA LEU A 169 6.39 34.97 -14.08
C LEU A 169 5.32 35.95 -14.57
N ALA A 170 5.04 35.97 -15.87
CA ALA A 170 3.98 36.80 -16.46
C ALA A 170 2.57 36.44 -15.94
N LYS A 171 2.37 35.22 -15.43
CA LYS A 171 1.12 34.77 -14.79
C LYS A 171 1.07 35.03 -13.28
N GLY A 172 2.08 35.69 -12.71
CA GLY A 172 2.12 36.10 -11.30
C GLY A 172 2.69 35.05 -10.35
N TYR A 173 3.33 34.00 -10.86
CA TYR A 173 4.11 33.07 -10.03
C TYR A 173 5.49 33.65 -9.75
N THR A 174 6.10 33.24 -8.63
CA THR A 174 7.46 33.64 -8.26
C THR A 174 8.49 32.65 -8.76
N GLN A 175 9.76 33.04 -8.83
CA GLN A 175 10.85 32.09 -9.12
C GLN A 175 10.90 30.96 -8.09
N GLN A 176 10.63 31.27 -6.82
CA GLN A 176 10.60 30.28 -5.75
C GLN A 176 9.49 29.25 -5.95
N ASP A 177 8.28 29.66 -6.36
CA ASP A 177 7.18 28.74 -6.69
C ASP A 177 7.62 27.69 -7.74
N LEU A 178 8.42 28.11 -8.73
CA LEU A 178 8.88 27.25 -9.82
C LEU A 178 10.05 26.34 -9.40
N LEU A 179 10.94 26.82 -8.53
CA LEU A 179 12.00 26.02 -7.93
C LEU A 179 11.42 24.91 -7.05
N ASP A 180 10.48 25.27 -6.17
CA ASP A 180 9.77 24.35 -5.28
C ASP A 180 8.95 23.30 -6.05
N ALA A 181 8.38 23.69 -7.20
CA ALA A 181 7.68 22.78 -8.11
C ALA A 181 8.63 21.93 -8.99
N GLY A 182 9.94 22.19 -8.96
CA GLY A 182 10.94 21.48 -9.76
C GLY A 182 10.86 21.75 -11.26
N LEU A 183 10.30 22.90 -11.66
CA LEU A 183 10.12 23.31 -13.06
C LEU A 183 11.34 24.07 -13.61
N VAL A 184 12.11 24.70 -12.73
CA VAL A 184 13.34 25.43 -13.04
C VAL A 184 14.48 24.95 -12.13
N ILE A 185 15.72 25.26 -12.50
CA ILE A 185 16.93 24.93 -11.77
C ILE A 185 17.76 26.21 -11.61
N ALA A 186 18.41 26.38 -10.46
CA ALA A 186 19.41 27.42 -10.26
C ALA A 186 20.82 26.88 -10.52
N ASN A 187 21.68 27.63 -11.20
CA ASN A 187 23.12 27.33 -11.27
C ASN A 187 23.87 27.86 -10.02
N GLU A 188 25.14 27.51 -9.90
CA GLU A 188 26.04 27.96 -8.81
C GLU A 188 26.17 29.50 -8.72
N ARG A 189 25.91 30.21 -9.82
CA ARG A 189 25.96 31.68 -9.90
C ARG A 189 24.60 32.34 -9.58
N GLY A 190 23.60 31.55 -9.18
CA GLY A 190 22.25 32.01 -8.85
C GLY A 190 21.34 32.31 -10.04
N SER A 191 21.76 32.06 -11.28
CA SER A 191 20.88 32.21 -12.45
C SER A 191 19.91 31.02 -12.53
N VAL A 192 18.63 31.34 -12.66
CA VAL A 192 17.53 30.36 -12.74
C VAL A 192 17.14 30.14 -14.20
N TYR A 193 16.97 28.88 -14.60
CA TYR A 193 16.62 28.49 -15.97
C TYR A 193 15.71 27.25 -15.98
N ASP A 194 14.98 27.06 -17.08
CA ASP A 194 14.01 25.98 -17.26
C ASP A 194 14.66 24.61 -17.12
N ARG A 195 14.03 23.71 -16.36
CA ARG A 195 14.50 22.32 -16.22
C ARG A 195 14.32 21.54 -17.52
N PHE A 196 13.13 21.65 -18.10
CA PHE A 196 12.74 20.93 -19.31
C PHE A 196 12.89 21.86 -20.51
N ARG A 197 13.72 21.44 -21.48
CA ARG A 197 14.03 22.24 -22.67
C ARG A 197 14.12 21.31 -23.86
N HIS A 198 13.43 21.64 -24.94
CA HIS A 198 13.35 20.83 -26.16
C HIS A 198 12.97 19.36 -25.90
N ARG A 199 11.90 19.15 -25.13
CA ARG A 199 11.48 17.82 -24.65
C ARG A 199 9.99 17.58 -24.87
N LEU A 200 9.65 16.34 -25.24
CA LEU A 200 8.29 15.81 -25.07
C LEU A 200 8.02 15.64 -23.58
N ILE A 201 6.94 16.24 -23.09
CA ILE A 201 6.55 16.26 -21.69
C ILE A 201 5.47 15.22 -21.40
N PHE A 202 5.70 14.45 -20.34
CA PHE A 202 4.79 13.48 -19.76
C PHE A 202 4.37 13.99 -18.37
N PRO A 203 3.15 14.53 -18.20
CA PRO A 203 2.68 14.91 -16.87
C PRO A 203 2.57 13.68 -15.97
N ILE A 204 3.10 13.77 -14.76
CA ILE A 204 3.02 12.72 -13.75
C ILE A 204 1.93 13.11 -12.77
N ARG A 205 0.97 12.22 -12.57
CA ARG A 205 -0.23 12.47 -11.76
C ARG A 205 -0.23 11.60 -10.52
N ASP A 206 -0.85 12.11 -9.46
CA ASP A 206 -1.21 11.27 -8.31
C ASP A 206 -2.43 10.39 -8.64
N VAL A 207 -2.80 9.49 -7.72
CA VAL A 207 -3.95 8.57 -7.86
C VAL A 207 -5.30 9.25 -8.18
N ARG A 208 -5.41 10.56 -7.91
CA ARG A 208 -6.61 11.38 -8.17
C ARG A 208 -6.54 12.11 -9.51
N GLY A 209 -5.48 11.92 -10.29
CA GLY A 209 -5.28 12.56 -11.59
C GLY A 209 -4.71 13.98 -11.52
N ARG A 210 -4.29 14.45 -10.34
CA ARG A 210 -3.71 15.80 -10.17
C ARG A 210 -2.23 15.77 -10.54
N VAL A 211 -1.76 16.77 -11.29
CA VAL A 211 -0.37 16.82 -11.74
C VAL A 211 0.53 17.19 -10.56
N VAL A 212 1.55 16.36 -10.34
CA VAL A 212 2.51 16.50 -9.23
C VAL A 212 3.95 16.66 -9.70
N GLY A 213 4.22 16.41 -10.97
CA GLY A 213 5.54 16.55 -11.58
C GLY A 213 5.50 16.19 -13.06
N PHE A 214 6.67 16.11 -13.68
CA PHE A 214 6.81 15.86 -15.11
C PHE A 214 7.98 14.93 -15.42
N GLY A 215 7.78 14.06 -16.41
CA GLY A 215 8.84 13.42 -17.17
C GLY A 215 9.07 14.18 -18.47
N GLY A 216 10.31 14.17 -18.98
CA GLY A 216 10.69 14.85 -20.20
C GLY A 216 11.63 14.01 -21.05
N ARG A 217 11.21 13.63 -22.26
CA ARG A 217 12.04 12.93 -23.23
C ARG A 217 12.71 13.91 -24.18
N ALA A 218 14.03 13.81 -24.29
CA ALA A 218 14.81 14.53 -25.29
C ALA A 218 14.31 14.21 -26.71
N LEU A 219 14.13 15.25 -27.53
CA LEU A 219 13.77 15.09 -28.95
C LEU A 219 15.00 14.95 -29.84
N ASP A 220 16.15 15.44 -29.36
CA ASP A 220 17.46 15.28 -29.98
C ASP A 220 18.22 14.12 -29.32
N ASP A 221 18.85 13.28 -30.14
CA ASP A 221 19.61 12.11 -29.70
C ASP A 221 20.90 12.50 -28.93
N GLU A 222 21.43 13.69 -29.19
CA GLU A 222 22.61 14.23 -28.51
C GLU A 222 22.30 14.75 -27.10
N GLN A 223 21.02 15.08 -26.83
CA GLN A 223 20.62 15.71 -25.58
C GLN A 223 20.52 14.69 -24.43
N GLN A 224 21.48 14.76 -23.51
CA GLN A 224 21.48 13.95 -22.29
C GLN A 224 20.88 14.69 -21.07
N PRO A 225 20.22 13.96 -20.15
CA PRO A 225 19.82 12.56 -20.25
C PRO A 225 18.64 12.37 -21.22
N LYS A 226 18.52 11.19 -21.85
CA LYS A 226 17.41 10.84 -22.76
C LYS A 226 16.03 11.06 -22.12
N TYR A 227 15.86 10.65 -20.87
CA TYR A 227 14.70 10.94 -20.03
C TYR A 227 15.12 11.73 -18.79
N LEU A 228 14.35 12.75 -18.44
CA LEU A 228 14.55 13.59 -17.29
C LEU A 228 13.24 13.68 -16.50
N ASN A 229 13.28 13.36 -15.21
CA ASN A 229 12.13 13.53 -14.32
C ASN A 229 12.27 14.82 -13.51
N SER A 230 11.16 15.34 -12.99
CA SER A 230 11.15 16.31 -11.90
C SER A 230 12.07 15.83 -10.75
N PRO A 231 12.75 16.76 -10.06
CA PRO A 231 13.46 16.42 -8.83
C PRO A 231 12.45 16.04 -7.72
N GLN A 232 12.94 15.54 -6.59
CA GLN A 232 12.11 15.38 -5.39
C GLN A 232 11.51 16.75 -5.01
N THR A 233 10.20 16.81 -4.80
CA THR A 233 9.51 18.01 -4.33
C THR A 233 8.49 17.65 -3.26
N LEU A 234 7.81 18.65 -2.70
CA LEU A 234 6.71 18.44 -1.76
C LEU A 234 5.50 17.68 -2.37
N LEU A 235 5.41 17.68 -3.71
CA LEU A 235 4.37 16.98 -4.48
C LEU A 235 4.89 15.71 -5.17
N PHE A 236 6.17 15.68 -5.55
CA PHE A 236 6.75 14.63 -6.36
C PHE A 236 7.72 13.77 -5.55
N ASP A 237 7.36 12.50 -5.40
CA ASP A 237 8.23 11.46 -4.86
C ASP A 237 8.25 10.28 -5.82
N LYS A 238 9.39 10.07 -6.49
CA LYS A 238 9.56 9.01 -7.48
C LYS A 238 9.34 7.61 -6.90
N GLY A 239 9.65 7.42 -5.61
CA GLY A 239 9.53 6.15 -4.91
C GLY A 239 8.13 5.87 -4.39
N ARG A 240 7.18 6.81 -4.53
CA ARG A 240 5.79 6.66 -4.05
C ARG A 240 4.74 6.82 -5.16
N LEU A 241 5.19 7.13 -6.37
CA LEU A 241 4.32 7.37 -7.53
C LEU A 241 4.54 6.30 -8.60
N LEU A 242 3.48 6.02 -9.35
CA LEU A 242 3.48 5.15 -10.53
C LEU A 242 2.81 5.91 -11.68
N TYR A 243 3.49 5.96 -12.82
CA TYR A 243 2.95 6.65 -13.99
C TYR A 243 1.74 5.90 -14.56
N GLY A 244 0.69 6.66 -14.88
CA GLY A 244 -0.55 6.12 -15.46
C GLY A 244 -1.49 5.45 -14.46
N LEU A 245 -1.17 5.42 -13.16
CA LEU A 245 -2.01 4.77 -12.14
C LEU A 245 -3.40 5.40 -12.03
N ASP A 246 -3.51 6.71 -12.19
CA ASP A 246 -4.78 7.43 -12.18
C ASP A 246 -5.73 6.97 -13.29
N LEU A 247 -5.18 6.62 -14.45
CA LEU A 247 -5.91 6.07 -15.60
C LEU A 247 -6.12 4.55 -15.50
N ALA A 248 -5.20 3.84 -14.84
CA ALA A 248 -5.17 2.39 -14.81
C ALA A 248 -5.97 1.78 -13.65
N LYS A 249 -6.16 2.50 -12.53
CA LYS A 249 -6.72 1.97 -11.27
C LYS A 249 -8.02 1.18 -11.43
N ASP A 250 -8.92 1.64 -12.30
CA ASP A 250 -10.21 0.97 -12.51
C ASP A 250 -10.07 -0.30 -13.35
N ALA A 251 -9.14 -0.33 -14.31
CA ALA A 251 -8.82 -1.53 -15.07
C ALA A 251 -8.09 -2.56 -14.21
N ILE A 252 -7.16 -2.10 -13.37
CA ILE A 252 -6.44 -2.94 -12.40
C ILE A 252 -7.43 -3.68 -11.48
N ARG A 253 -8.40 -2.97 -10.89
CA ARG A 253 -9.43 -3.57 -10.04
C ARG A 253 -10.31 -4.57 -10.80
N ARG A 254 -10.75 -4.19 -12.00
CA ARG A 254 -11.66 -5.00 -12.82
C ARG A 254 -11.04 -6.31 -13.26
N GLU A 255 -9.77 -6.26 -13.66
CA GLU A 255 -9.01 -7.41 -14.15
C GLU A 255 -8.31 -8.16 -13.01
N ASP A 256 -8.39 -7.63 -11.78
CA ASP A 256 -7.65 -8.06 -10.61
C ASP A 256 -6.17 -8.35 -10.95
N ARG A 257 -5.54 -7.42 -11.67
CA ARG A 257 -4.15 -7.54 -12.10
C ARG A 257 -3.58 -6.21 -12.54
N VAL A 258 -2.36 -5.92 -12.12
CA VAL A 258 -1.55 -4.80 -12.63
C VAL A 258 -0.37 -5.33 -13.43
N VAL A 259 -0.02 -4.65 -14.52
CA VAL A 259 1.23 -4.90 -15.24
C VAL A 259 2.17 -3.70 -15.03
N LEU A 260 3.36 -3.96 -14.49
CA LEU A 260 4.39 -2.96 -14.26
C LEU A 260 5.43 -3.02 -15.39
N VAL A 261 5.61 -1.89 -16.08
CA VAL A 261 6.63 -1.67 -17.11
C VAL A 261 7.62 -0.58 -16.67
N GLU A 262 8.67 -0.32 -17.46
CA GLU A 262 9.73 0.63 -17.08
C GLU A 262 9.50 2.06 -17.57
N GLY A 263 8.88 2.22 -18.75
CA GLY A 263 8.83 3.48 -19.45
C GLY A 263 7.43 4.09 -19.58
N TYR A 264 7.41 5.42 -19.73
CA TYR A 264 6.19 6.17 -20.08
C TYR A 264 5.55 5.68 -21.38
N MET A 265 6.38 5.37 -22.38
CA MET A 265 5.94 5.01 -23.72
C MET A 265 5.33 3.60 -23.74
N ASP A 266 5.83 2.68 -22.93
CA ASP A 266 5.27 1.35 -22.73
C ASP A 266 3.83 1.42 -22.20
N VAL A 267 3.60 2.27 -21.19
CA VAL A 267 2.25 2.50 -20.64
C VAL A 267 1.32 3.07 -21.69
N ILE A 268 1.77 4.07 -22.44
CA ILE A 268 0.95 4.70 -23.48
C ILE A 268 0.62 3.70 -24.59
N ALA A 269 1.59 2.91 -25.03
CA ALA A 269 1.40 1.87 -26.04
C ALA A 269 0.42 0.80 -25.58
N ALA A 270 0.51 0.37 -24.31
CA ALA A 270 -0.38 -0.63 -23.74
C ALA A 270 -1.82 -0.12 -23.68
N HIS A 271 -2.02 1.12 -23.19
CA HIS A 271 -3.33 1.74 -23.12
C HIS A 271 -3.93 1.96 -24.51
N GLN A 272 -3.11 2.32 -25.50
CA GLN A 272 -3.52 2.43 -26.90
C GLN A 272 -3.96 1.09 -27.49
N ALA A 273 -3.27 0.01 -27.14
CA ALA A 273 -3.61 -1.35 -27.54
C ALA A 273 -4.82 -1.93 -26.76
N GLY A 274 -5.36 -1.20 -25.78
CA GLY A 274 -6.52 -1.61 -24.99
C GLY A 274 -6.19 -2.26 -23.64
N TYR A 275 -4.91 -2.48 -23.33
CA TYR A 275 -4.43 -2.97 -22.05
C TYR A 275 -4.30 -1.81 -21.06
N ARG A 276 -5.38 -1.51 -20.34
CA ARG A 276 -5.48 -0.31 -19.48
C ARG A 276 -5.03 -0.54 -18.05
N ASN A 277 -4.62 -1.75 -17.67
CA ASN A 277 -4.11 -2.08 -16.34
C ASN A 277 -2.57 -1.99 -16.23
N VAL A 278 -1.93 -1.25 -17.15
CA VAL A 278 -0.48 -1.09 -17.22
C VAL A 278 -0.06 0.23 -16.57
N VAL A 279 0.98 0.20 -15.75
CA VAL A 279 1.60 1.35 -15.06
C VAL A 279 3.13 1.25 -15.13
N ALA A 280 3.83 2.38 -14.98
CA ALA A 280 5.30 2.37 -15.00
C ALA A 280 5.92 2.90 -13.70
N SER A 281 7.09 2.34 -13.36
CA SER A 281 7.98 2.98 -12.38
C SER A 281 8.63 4.22 -13.00
N LEU A 282 9.01 5.19 -12.17
CA LEU A 282 9.56 6.47 -12.63
C LEU A 282 11.09 6.41 -12.74
N GLY A 283 11.62 5.37 -13.38
CA GLY A 283 13.07 5.13 -13.52
C GLY A 283 13.74 4.65 -12.23
N THR A 284 13.01 3.94 -11.38
CA THR A 284 13.52 3.30 -10.16
C THR A 284 13.18 1.82 -10.16
N ALA A 285 13.97 1.02 -9.43
CA ALA A 285 13.49 -0.29 -9.01
C ALA A 285 12.17 -0.13 -8.23
N LEU A 286 11.29 -1.13 -8.33
CA LEU A 286 10.01 -1.14 -7.62
C LEU A 286 10.25 -0.99 -6.11
N THR A 287 9.58 -0.02 -5.48
CA THR A 287 9.75 0.29 -4.06
C THR A 287 8.66 -0.34 -3.19
N PRO A 288 8.89 -0.54 -1.87
CA PRO A 288 7.85 -0.99 -0.96
C PRO A 288 6.63 -0.06 -0.92
N ASP A 289 6.84 1.26 -1.04
CA ASP A 289 5.75 2.25 -1.09
C ASP A 289 4.88 2.11 -2.35
N GLN A 290 5.50 1.89 -3.51
CA GLN A 290 4.78 1.63 -4.77
C GLN A 290 3.97 0.33 -4.70
N LEU A 291 4.53 -0.70 -4.08
CA LEU A 291 3.83 -1.96 -3.84
C LEU A 291 2.64 -1.79 -2.89
N ARG A 292 2.82 -1.06 -1.78
CA ARG A 292 1.71 -0.70 -0.89
C ARG A 292 0.61 0.07 -1.62
N LEU A 293 0.99 0.98 -2.52
CA LEU A 293 0.04 1.72 -3.35
C LEU A 293 -0.72 0.79 -4.30
N ILE A 294 -0.03 -0.13 -4.99
CA ILE A 294 -0.64 -1.14 -5.87
C ILE A 294 -1.60 -2.06 -5.10
N ASN A 295 -1.21 -2.49 -3.90
CA ASN A 295 -1.97 -3.41 -3.05
C ASN A 295 -3.34 -2.85 -2.60
N ARG A 296 -3.57 -1.53 -2.76
CA ARG A 296 -4.90 -0.93 -2.59
C ARG A 296 -5.89 -1.34 -3.69
N PHE A 297 -5.39 -1.79 -4.84
CA PHE A 297 -6.18 -2.08 -6.05
C PHE A 297 -6.19 -3.57 -6.42
N THR A 298 -5.06 -4.25 -6.31
CA THR A 298 -4.93 -5.68 -6.59
C THR A 298 -3.72 -6.26 -5.88
N LYS A 299 -3.73 -7.58 -5.71
CA LYS A 299 -2.58 -8.35 -5.22
C LYS A 299 -1.82 -9.02 -6.37
N ASN A 300 -2.39 -9.13 -7.57
CA ASN A 300 -1.75 -9.84 -8.68
C ASN A 300 -0.91 -8.87 -9.51
N ILE A 301 0.40 -9.06 -9.49
CA ILE A 301 1.38 -8.13 -10.07
C ILE A 301 2.16 -8.86 -11.14
N VAL A 302 2.15 -8.33 -12.35
CA VAL A 302 2.96 -8.84 -13.46
C VAL A 302 4.04 -7.83 -13.79
N LEU A 303 5.30 -8.24 -13.73
CA LEU A 303 6.44 -7.44 -14.15
C LEU A 303 6.73 -7.72 -15.63
N ALA A 304 6.71 -6.70 -16.46
CA ALA A 304 7.10 -6.75 -17.87
C ALA A 304 8.27 -5.77 -18.08
N LEU A 305 9.46 -6.23 -17.69
CA LEU A 305 10.70 -5.46 -17.69
C LEU A 305 11.52 -5.74 -18.95
N ASP A 306 12.43 -4.84 -19.30
CA ASP A 306 13.27 -5.00 -20.48
C ASP A 306 14.20 -6.22 -20.33
N ALA A 307 14.48 -6.90 -21.45
CA ALA A 307 15.18 -8.19 -21.47
C ALA A 307 16.71 -8.12 -21.24
N ASP A 308 17.22 -7.08 -20.57
CA ASP A 308 18.65 -6.90 -20.33
C ASP A 308 19.07 -7.33 -18.90
N THR A 309 20.38 -7.31 -18.64
CA THR A 309 20.94 -7.62 -17.31
C THR A 309 20.41 -6.68 -16.21
N ALA A 310 19.95 -5.47 -16.55
CA ALA A 310 19.36 -4.53 -15.61
C ALA A 310 17.92 -4.94 -15.26
N GLY A 311 17.14 -5.48 -16.19
CA GLY A 311 15.80 -6.05 -15.96
C GLY A 311 15.83 -7.24 -15.00
N THR A 312 16.84 -8.10 -15.08
CA THR A 312 17.00 -9.24 -14.16
C THR A 312 17.33 -8.77 -12.72
N GLU A 313 18.22 -7.79 -12.56
CA GLU A 313 18.54 -7.20 -11.26
C GLU A 313 17.39 -6.32 -10.70
N ALA A 314 16.61 -5.68 -11.58
CA ALA A 314 15.37 -4.98 -11.22
C ALA A 314 14.30 -5.97 -10.74
N ALA A 315 14.14 -7.12 -11.38
CA ALA A 315 13.26 -8.20 -10.92
C ALA A 315 13.70 -8.75 -9.55
N LYS A 316 15.00 -8.92 -9.30
CA LYS A 316 15.52 -9.38 -7.99
C LYS A 316 15.22 -8.38 -6.88
N ARG A 317 15.43 -7.09 -7.15
CA ARG A 317 15.04 -6.00 -6.23
C ARG A 317 13.53 -5.92 -6.07
N GLY A 318 12.77 -6.18 -7.13
CA GLY A 318 11.31 -6.30 -7.12
C GLY A 318 10.83 -7.39 -6.18
N ILE A 319 11.46 -8.58 -6.17
CA ILE A 319 11.19 -9.61 -5.14
C ILE A 319 11.47 -9.07 -3.75
N HIS A 320 12.63 -8.43 -3.54
CA HIS A 320 13.00 -7.98 -2.20
C HIS A 320 12.05 -6.91 -1.67
N ALA A 321 11.66 -5.96 -2.52
CA ALA A 321 10.68 -4.94 -2.21
C ALA A 321 9.27 -5.53 -2.04
N ALA A 322 8.87 -6.47 -2.92
CA ALA A 322 7.61 -7.20 -2.81
C ALA A 322 7.55 -7.93 -1.47
N ARG A 323 8.64 -8.56 -1.07
CA ARG A 323 8.78 -9.19 0.24
C ARG A 323 8.69 -8.18 1.38
N GLU A 324 9.39 -7.04 1.35
CA GLU A 324 9.27 -6.02 2.41
C GLU A 324 7.85 -5.47 2.53
N ALA A 325 7.15 -5.30 1.40
CA ALA A 325 5.77 -4.82 1.36
C ALA A 325 4.73 -5.92 1.68
N LEU A 326 5.01 -7.19 1.37
CA LEU A 326 4.06 -8.32 1.45
C LEU A 326 4.31 -9.25 2.65
N ALA A 327 5.48 -9.21 3.29
CA ALA A 327 5.84 -10.11 4.40
C ALA A 327 5.05 -9.87 5.71
N ARG A 328 4.09 -8.95 5.70
CA ARG A 328 3.35 -8.53 6.89
C ARG A 328 1.84 -8.52 6.66
N HIS A 329 1.32 -9.48 5.91
CA HIS A 329 -0.13 -9.73 5.80
C HIS A 329 -0.46 -11.16 6.24
N PHE A 330 -1.29 -11.25 7.27
CA PHE A 330 -1.75 -12.50 7.84
C PHE A 330 -3.09 -12.89 7.22
N VAL A 331 -3.16 -14.09 6.64
CA VAL A 331 -4.42 -14.69 6.25
C VAL A 331 -4.75 -15.78 7.27
N PRO A 332 -5.95 -15.78 7.87
CA PRO A 332 -6.34 -16.82 8.79
C PRO A 332 -6.51 -18.14 8.03
N SER A 333 -5.62 -19.10 8.26
CA SER A 333 -5.78 -20.48 7.78
C SER A 333 -6.18 -21.39 8.93
N VAL A 334 -7.13 -22.30 8.65
CA VAL A 334 -7.61 -23.30 9.60
C VAL A 334 -6.93 -24.62 9.27
N GLU A 335 -5.78 -24.87 9.91
CA GLU A 335 -5.10 -26.16 9.85
C GLU A 335 -5.19 -26.85 11.21
N GLY A 336 -5.83 -28.03 11.25
CA GLY A 336 -5.97 -28.80 12.49
C GLY A 336 -6.86 -28.15 13.56
N GLY A 337 -7.83 -27.31 13.17
CA GLY A 337 -8.77 -26.67 14.11
C GLY A 337 -8.16 -25.54 14.94
N ARG A 338 -6.96 -25.05 14.59
CA ARG A 338 -6.33 -23.86 15.18
C ARG A 338 -6.12 -22.81 14.10
N LEU A 339 -6.51 -21.57 14.38
CA LEU A 339 -6.13 -20.43 13.55
C LEU A 339 -4.65 -20.19 13.75
N ARG A 340 -3.86 -20.44 12.70
CA ARG A 340 -2.46 -20.04 12.68
C ARG A 340 -2.33 -18.78 11.84
N PRO A 341 -1.52 -17.79 12.26
CA PRO A 341 -1.08 -16.74 11.38
C PRO A 341 -0.25 -17.41 10.30
N VAL A 342 -0.81 -17.53 9.10
CA VAL A 342 -0.01 -17.85 7.92
C VAL A 342 0.39 -16.50 7.34
N VAL A 343 1.70 -16.28 7.26
CA VAL A 343 2.24 -15.25 6.38
C VAL A 343 1.97 -15.75 4.96
N GLU A 344 0.83 -15.38 4.40
CA GLU A 344 0.61 -15.56 2.97
C GLU A 344 1.35 -14.43 2.26
N MET A 345 2.08 -14.76 1.19
CA MET A 345 2.41 -13.74 0.21
C MET A 345 1.07 -13.26 -0.37
N ALA A 346 0.59 -12.11 0.10
CA ALA A 346 -0.63 -11.51 -0.42
C ALA A 346 -0.35 -10.82 -1.77
N GLY A 347 0.17 -11.59 -2.74
CA GLY A 347 0.28 -11.16 -4.13
C GLY A 347 0.97 -12.17 -5.03
N ASP A 348 0.29 -12.55 -6.11
CA ASP A 348 0.85 -13.37 -7.19
C ASP A 348 1.80 -12.48 -8.00
N LEU A 349 3.09 -12.51 -7.66
CA LEU A 349 4.13 -11.81 -8.40
C LEU A 349 4.63 -12.69 -9.54
N ARG A 350 4.43 -12.20 -10.76
CA ARG A 350 4.82 -12.88 -11.99
C ARG A 350 5.72 -12.01 -12.86
N VAL A 351 6.43 -12.63 -13.77
CA VAL A 351 7.34 -11.98 -14.73
C VAL A 351 6.99 -12.45 -16.14
N VAL A 352 6.83 -11.48 -17.03
CA VAL A 352 6.75 -11.71 -18.47
C VAL A 352 8.16 -11.81 -19.02
N ARG A 353 8.43 -12.88 -19.79
CA ARG A 353 9.62 -12.96 -20.62
C ARG A 353 9.27 -12.41 -22.00
N LEU A 354 9.81 -11.24 -22.33
CA LEU A 354 9.66 -10.65 -23.66
C LEU A 354 10.54 -11.40 -24.68
N PRO A 355 10.12 -11.44 -25.96
CA PRO A 355 10.98 -11.92 -27.04
C PRO A 355 12.29 -11.12 -27.11
N ALA A 356 13.39 -11.79 -27.48
CA ALA A 356 14.70 -11.14 -27.54
C ALA A 356 14.68 -9.93 -28.49
N GLY A 357 15.18 -8.79 -28.00
CA GLY A 357 15.26 -7.54 -28.77
C GLY A 357 13.97 -6.71 -28.81
N TYR A 358 12.90 -7.15 -28.15
CA TYR A 358 11.67 -6.38 -27.99
C TYR A 358 11.59 -5.74 -26.61
N ASP A 359 11.19 -4.46 -26.57
CA ASP A 359 10.64 -3.81 -25.38
C ASP A 359 9.09 -3.88 -25.43
N PRO A 360 8.37 -3.55 -24.33
CA PRO A 360 6.92 -3.53 -24.34
C PRO A 360 6.32 -2.66 -25.44
N ASP A 361 6.84 -1.44 -25.65
CA ASP A 361 6.33 -0.50 -26.66
C ASP A 361 6.42 -1.08 -28.09
N ASP A 362 7.54 -1.66 -28.46
CA ASP A 362 7.79 -2.27 -29.77
C ASP A 362 6.89 -3.50 -29.97
N LEU A 363 6.77 -4.37 -28.96
CA LEU A 363 5.90 -5.55 -29.03
C LEU A 363 4.43 -5.16 -29.18
N LEU A 364 3.95 -4.21 -28.37
CA LEU A 364 2.56 -3.74 -28.40
C LEU A 364 2.17 -3.07 -29.72
N LYS A 365 3.15 -2.55 -30.49
CA LYS A 365 2.92 -1.97 -31.81
C LYS A 365 2.90 -3.01 -32.93
N GLU A 366 3.69 -4.07 -32.81
CA GLU A 366 3.79 -5.10 -33.84
C GLU A 366 2.75 -6.22 -33.65
N ASP A 367 2.63 -6.74 -32.43
CA ASP A 367 1.70 -7.82 -32.09
C ASP A 367 1.05 -7.62 -30.70
N PRO A 368 -0.01 -6.79 -30.62
CA PRO A 368 -0.76 -6.60 -29.38
C PRO A 368 -1.41 -7.88 -28.85
N ALA A 369 -1.68 -8.88 -29.69
CA ALA A 369 -2.29 -10.14 -29.25
C ALA A 369 -1.27 -10.98 -28.48
N GLN A 370 -0.02 -11.04 -28.99
CA GLN A 370 1.08 -11.70 -28.30
C GLN A 370 1.35 -11.11 -26.92
N TRP A 371 1.23 -9.79 -26.74
CA TRP A 371 1.33 -9.17 -25.41
C TRP A 371 0.32 -9.78 -24.41
N GLY A 372 -0.94 -9.91 -24.81
CA GLY A 372 -1.99 -10.50 -23.99
C GLY A 372 -1.69 -11.95 -23.61
N GLU A 373 -1.18 -12.73 -24.56
CA GLU A 373 -0.76 -14.13 -24.33
C GLU A 373 0.43 -14.21 -23.36
N LEU A 374 1.43 -13.35 -23.52
CA LEU A 374 2.61 -13.32 -22.66
C LEU A 374 2.24 -12.92 -21.22
N VAL A 375 1.39 -11.91 -21.04
CA VAL A 375 0.89 -11.49 -19.72
C VAL A 375 0.06 -12.60 -19.07
N ALA A 376 -0.78 -13.31 -19.83
CA ALA A 376 -1.57 -14.42 -19.32
C ALA A 376 -0.69 -15.61 -18.88
N ASN A 377 0.40 -15.87 -19.60
CA ASN A 377 1.35 -16.94 -19.34
C ASN A 377 2.58 -16.49 -18.54
N ALA A 378 2.51 -15.32 -17.89
CA ALA A 378 3.59 -14.81 -17.07
C ALA A 378 4.00 -15.85 -16.01
N LEU A 379 5.31 -16.01 -15.82
CA LEU A 379 5.87 -17.02 -14.94
C LEU A 379 5.85 -16.52 -13.50
N PRO A 380 5.55 -17.37 -12.51
CA PRO A 380 5.82 -17.04 -11.11
C PRO A 380 7.27 -16.60 -10.95
N VAL A 381 7.50 -15.55 -10.14
CA VAL A 381 8.80 -14.88 -10.08
C VAL A 381 9.95 -15.82 -9.70
N VAL A 382 9.71 -16.77 -8.79
CA VAL A 382 10.70 -17.77 -8.36
C VAL A 382 11.05 -18.71 -9.51
N GLU A 383 10.05 -19.11 -10.30
CA GLU A 383 10.27 -19.94 -11.48
C GLU A 383 11.06 -19.20 -12.55
N PHE A 384 10.76 -17.92 -12.77
CA PHE A 384 11.56 -17.08 -13.67
C PHE A 384 13.04 -17.08 -13.25
N PHE A 385 13.34 -16.90 -11.97
CA PHE A 385 14.73 -16.92 -11.48
C PHE A 385 15.41 -18.27 -11.64
N ILE A 386 14.71 -19.37 -11.37
CA ILE A 386 15.26 -20.71 -11.61
C ILE A 386 15.66 -20.84 -13.08
N GLN A 387 14.78 -20.45 -14.01
CA GLN A 387 15.03 -20.54 -15.44
C GLN A 387 16.18 -19.63 -15.90
N GLU A 388 16.25 -18.41 -15.40
CA GLU A 388 17.36 -17.49 -15.70
C GLU A 388 18.69 -17.99 -15.15
N ALA A 389 18.70 -18.57 -13.94
CA ALA A 389 19.93 -19.06 -13.33
C ALA A 389 20.50 -20.28 -14.09
N ILE A 390 19.65 -21.12 -14.68
CA ILE A 390 20.09 -22.27 -15.49
C ILE A 390 20.41 -21.90 -16.94
N ALA A 391 19.90 -20.78 -17.45
CA ALA A 391 20.08 -20.39 -18.85
C ALA A 391 21.56 -20.23 -19.21
N GLY A 392 21.98 -20.87 -20.31
CA GLY A 392 23.35 -20.79 -20.82
C GLY A 392 24.43 -21.51 -19.97
N ARG A 393 24.04 -22.30 -18.96
CA ARG A 393 24.98 -23.07 -18.12
C ARG A 393 25.03 -24.55 -18.47
N ASP A 394 26.18 -25.17 -18.27
CA ASP A 394 26.33 -26.62 -18.36
C ASP A 394 25.95 -27.27 -17.02
N LEU A 395 24.73 -27.81 -16.96
CA LEU A 395 24.24 -28.52 -15.79
C LEU A 395 24.83 -29.93 -15.64
N ASN A 396 25.86 -30.32 -16.40
CA ASN A 396 26.68 -31.49 -16.08
C ASN A 396 27.90 -31.15 -15.22
N ASP A 397 28.26 -29.87 -15.13
CA ASP A 397 29.35 -29.38 -14.30
C ASP A 397 28.88 -29.13 -12.86
N ALA A 398 29.52 -29.83 -11.91
CA ALA A 398 29.22 -29.71 -10.48
C ALA A 398 29.41 -28.29 -9.95
N ALA A 399 30.41 -27.54 -10.44
CA ALA A 399 30.66 -26.16 -10.01
C ALA A 399 29.54 -25.22 -10.46
N GLN A 400 29.01 -25.42 -11.68
CA GLN A 400 27.90 -24.62 -12.20
C GLN A 400 26.59 -24.96 -11.50
N LYS A 401 26.30 -26.25 -11.23
CA LYS A 401 25.15 -26.64 -10.40
C LYS A 401 25.18 -25.98 -9.03
N ARG A 402 26.35 -26.01 -8.38
CA ARG A 402 26.56 -25.37 -7.07
C ARG A 402 26.28 -23.86 -7.15
N ALA A 403 26.81 -23.17 -8.15
CA ALA A 403 26.61 -21.73 -8.31
C ALA A 403 25.12 -21.37 -8.51
N VAL A 404 24.36 -22.19 -9.27
CA VAL A 404 22.91 -22.01 -9.42
C VAL A 404 22.20 -22.22 -8.08
N ALA A 405 22.51 -23.30 -7.36
CA ALA A 405 21.91 -23.58 -6.06
C ALA A 405 22.19 -22.45 -5.05
N GLU A 406 23.45 -22.01 -4.92
CA GLU A 406 23.83 -20.92 -4.00
C GLU A 406 23.12 -19.60 -4.32
N GLY A 407 22.79 -19.34 -5.60
CA GLY A 407 22.04 -18.15 -6.01
C GLY A 407 20.53 -18.23 -5.76
N ILE A 408 19.92 -19.42 -5.93
CA ILE A 408 18.47 -19.60 -5.88
C ILE A 408 17.96 -20.00 -4.49
N LEU A 409 18.71 -20.82 -3.74
CA LEU A 409 18.30 -21.29 -2.42
C LEU A 409 17.95 -20.16 -1.43
N PRO A 410 18.66 -19.01 -1.40
CA PRO A 410 18.24 -17.88 -0.58
C PRO A 410 16.84 -17.35 -0.95
N ILE A 411 16.50 -17.31 -2.24
CA ILE A 411 15.18 -16.85 -2.72
C ILE A 411 14.10 -17.84 -2.28
N ILE A 412 14.33 -19.14 -2.45
CA ILE A 412 13.40 -20.20 -2.02
C ILE A 412 13.24 -20.20 -0.49
N ALA A 413 14.32 -19.96 0.26
CA ALA A 413 14.30 -19.91 1.72
C ALA A 413 13.44 -18.76 2.27
N GLU A 414 13.30 -17.68 1.50
CA GLU A 414 12.47 -16.52 1.87
C GLU A 414 10.97 -16.75 1.70
N ILE A 415 10.55 -17.86 1.06
CA ILE A 415 9.13 -18.21 0.87
C ILE A 415 8.54 -18.68 2.21
N PRO A 416 7.54 -17.98 2.78
CA PRO A 416 6.96 -18.34 4.08
C PRO A 416 6.14 -19.64 4.03
N ASN A 417 5.33 -19.81 2.98
CA ASN A 417 4.47 -20.98 2.81
C ASN A 417 5.33 -22.25 2.60
N THR A 418 5.13 -23.24 3.45
CA THR A 418 5.97 -24.45 3.48
C THR A 418 5.75 -25.35 2.27
N ILE A 419 4.52 -25.40 1.74
CA ILE A 419 4.15 -26.19 0.56
C ILE A 419 4.71 -25.54 -0.70
N GLU A 420 4.55 -24.23 -0.84
CA GLU A 420 5.11 -23.47 -1.97
C GLU A 420 6.64 -23.56 -1.98
N ARG A 421 7.28 -23.43 -0.81
CA ARG A 421 8.73 -23.60 -0.68
C ARG A 421 9.18 -25.00 -1.10
N ALA A 422 8.49 -26.05 -0.67
CA ALA A 422 8.79 -27.42 -1.07
C ALA A 422 8.60 -27.62 -2.59
N HIS A 423 7.55 -27.04 -3.17
CA HIS A 423 7.32 -27.07 -4.62
C HIS A 423 8.51 -26.50 -5.41
N TYR A 424 8.98 -25.31 -5.08
CA TYR A 424 10.12 -24.71 -5.79
C TYR A 424 11.45 -25.41 -5.50
N LEU A 425 11.63 -25.96 -4.30
CA LEU A 425 12.81 -26.78 -3.98
C LEU A 425 12.85 -28.05 -4.84
N GLN A 426 11.70 -28.72 -5.00
CA GLN A 426 11.54 -29.88 -5.88
C GLN A 426 11.81 -29.51 -7.35
N ARG A 427 11.34 -28.35 -7.82
CA ARG A 427 11.63 -27.87 -9.18
C ARG A 427 13.12 -27.63 -9.40
N LEU A 428 13.79 -26.97 -8.45
CA LEU A 428 15.24 -26.76 -8.52
C LEU A 428 16.01 -28.09 -8.52
N ALA A 429 15.61 -29.03 -7.67
CA ALA A 429 16.16 -30.39 -7.62
C ALA A 429 16.03 -31.10 -8.98
N PHE A 430 14.86 -30.98 -9.60
CA PHE A 430 14.58 -31.54 -10.93
C PHE A 430 15.51 -30.95 -12.00
N TYR A 431 15.64 -29.62 -12.08
CA TYR A 431 16.51 -28.98 -13.07
C TYR A 431 18.00 -29.30 -12.86
N LEU A 432 18.46 -29.34 -11.61
CA LEU A 432 19.87 -29.60 -11.30
C LEU A 432 20.21 -31.09 -11.32
N HIS A 433 19.23 -31.99 -11.38
CA HIS A 433 19.42 -33.44 -11.19
C HIS A 433 20.20 -33.75 -9.90
N VAL A 434 19.77 -33.14 -8.79
CA VAL A 434 20.34 -33.33 -7.45
C VAL A 434 19.21 -33.76 -6.51
N PRO A 435 19.44 -34.66 -5.53
CA PRO A 435 18.43 -35.01 -4.54
C PRO A 435 17.90 -33.77 -3.79
N GLU A 436 16.58 -33.71 -3.60
CA GLU A 436 15.92 -32.60 -2.89
C GLU A 436 16.46 -32.43 -1.47
N ASP A 437 16.72 -33.54 -0.76
CA ASP A 437 17.27 -33.54 0.60
C ASP A 437 18.64 -32.85 0.69
N ASP A 438 19.46 -32.94 -0.36
CA ASP A 438 20.77 -32.27 -0.41
C ASP A 438 20.59 -30.75 -0.48
N LEU A 439 19.68 -30.29 -1.34
CA LEU A 439 19.34 -28.86 -1.47
C LEU A 439 18.68 -28.32 -0.19
N ALA A 440 17.82 -29.10 0.47
CA ALA A 440 17.20 -28.72 1.74
C ALA A 440 18.25 -28.50 2.86
N ARG A 441 19.26 -29.38 2.91
CA ARG A 441 20.39 -29.26 3.84
C ARG A 441 21.22 -28.01 3.55
N GLU A 442 21.57 -27.78 2.29
CA GLU A 442 22.35 -26.62 1.87
C GLU A 442 21.61 -25.31 2.18
N MET A 443 20.31 -25.24 1.89
CA MET A 443 19.46 -24.10 2.24
C MET A 443 19.49 -23.80 3.74
N THR A 444 19.41 -24.84 4.58
CA THR A 444 19.46 -24.69 6.04
C THR A 444 20.81 -24.13 6.52
N LEU A 445 21.91 -24.55 5.89
CA LEU A 445 23.25 -24.03 6.19
C LEU A 445 23.39 -22.57 5.79
N LEU A 446 22.94 -22.20 4.59
CA LEU A 446 22.99 -20.82 4.07
C LEU A 446 22.19 -19.84 4.96
N VAL A 447 20.96 -20.20 5.35
CA VAL A 447 20.13 -19.36 6.23
C VAL A 447 20.77 -19.15 7.60
N ARG A 448 21.41 -20.20 8.16
CA ARG A 448 22.14 -20.09 9.43
C ARG A 448 23.33 -19.14 9.30
N GLN A 449 24.13 -19.26 8.23
CA GLN A 449 25.29 -18.40 7.99
C GLN A 449 24.89 -16.92 7.83
N GLN A 450 23.86 -16.64 7.04
CA GLN A 450 23.34 -15.28 6.85
C GLN A 450 22.82 -14.65 8.16
N ARG A 451 22.15 -15.42 9.02
CA ARG A 451 21.72 -14.95 10.35
C ARG A 451 22.90 -14.60 11.27
N THR A 452 23.98 -15.38 11.25
CA THR A 452 25.21 -15.05 11.99
C THR A 452 25.97 -13.86 11.43
N GLN A 453 25.97 -13.64 10.12
CA GLN A 453 26.60 -12.48 9.49
C GLN A 453 25.82 -11.20 9.77
N ARG A 454 24.48 -11.20 9.62
CA ARG A 454 23.63 -10.04 9.95
C ARG A 454 23.71 -9.60 11.41
N ARG A 455 23.99 -10.50 12.34
CA ARG A 455 24.24 -10.16 13.76
C ARG A 455 25.61 -9.52 14.02
N ARG A 456 26.54 -9.61 13.06
CA ARG A 456 27.92 -9.09 13.19
C ARG A 456 28.16 -7.79 12.43
N THR A 457 27.32 -7.47 11.46
CA THR A 457 27.41 -6.22 10.70
C THR A 457 26.51 -5.17 11.37
N PRO A 458 27.03 -4.02 11.81
CA PRO A 458 26.19 -2.88 12.20
C PRO A 458 25.32 -2.48 11.01
N PRO A 459 24.09 -1.98 11.22
CA PRO A 459 23.31 -1.44 10.12
C PRO A 459 24.13 -0.35 9.40
N PRO A 460 24.02 -0.24 8.05
CA PRO A 460 24.57 0.92 7.37
C PRO A 460 23.94 2.17 8.00
N PRO A 461 24.70 3.27 8.17
CA PRO A 461 24.10 4.54 8.57
C PRO A 461 22.96 4.88 7.60
N PRO A 462 21.92 5.58 8.05
CA PRO A 462 20.92 6.12 7.13
C PRO A 462 21.64 6.86 6.00
N PRO A 463 21.12 6.85 4.76
CA PRO A 463 21.76 7.56 3.65
C PRO A 463 21.98 9.01 4.07
N THR A 464 23.24 9.36 4.35
CA THR A 464 23.66 10.72 4.64
C THR A 464 23.56 11.48 3.33
N PHE A 465 22.51 12.27 3.19
CA PHE A 465 22.47 13.32 2.20
C PHE A 465 23.50 14.37 2.63
N ASP A 466 24.67 14.35 2.01
CA ASP A 466 25.62 15.45 2.09
C ASP A 466 24.97 16.70 1.48
N ALA A 467 24.42 17.55 2.34
CA ALA A 467 24.21 18.96 2.08
C ALA A 467 24.86 19.75 3.24
N PRO A 468 25.65 20.79 2.96
CA PRO A 468 26.35 21.55 3.99
C PRO A 468 25.36 22.41 4.77
N PHE A 469 25.24 22.18 6.07
CA PHE A 469 24.62 23.09 7.02
C PHE A 469 25.72 23.62 7.94
N ASP A 470 26.16 24.85 7.70
CA ASP A 470 26.90 25.64 8.69
C ASP A 470 25.92 26.56 9.45
N ASP A 471 26.21 26.67 10.75
CA ASP A 471 25.87 27.71 11.71
C ASP A 471 24.41 27.93 12.14
N VAL A 472 24.02 27.20 13.19
CA VAL A 472 23.04 27.69 14.20
C VAL A 472 23.70 27.64 15.59
N PRO A 473 23.83 28.77 16.30
CA PRO A 473 24.48 28.81 17.61
C PRO A 473 23.61 28.17 18.70
N PRO A 474 24.20 27.59 19.76
CA PRO A 474 23.48 26.92 20.84
C PRO A 474 22.74 27.95 21.74
N PRO A 475 21.58 27.58 22.30
CA PRO A 475 20.96 28.35 23.38
C PRO A 475 21.78 28.19 24.69
N PRO A 476 21.75 29.18 25.60
CA PRO A 476 22.50 29.12 26.84
C PRO A 476 21.80 28.29 27.92
N ASP A 477 22.63 27.65 28.75
CA ASP A 477 22.28 26.87 29.93
C ASP A 477 21.71 27.73 31.07
N GLU A 478 20.64 27.28 31.74
CA GLU A 478 20.35 27.60 33.15
C GLU A 478 19.73 26.40 33.88
N GLU A 479 20.49 25.80 34.81
CA GLU A 479 20.03 25.13 36.04
C GLU A 479 19.34 26.19 36.94
N GLU A 480 18.46 25.97 37.92
CA GLU A 480 18.28 24.91 38.90
C GLU A 480 16.97 25.20 39.71
N SER A 481 16.23 24.14 40.07
CA SER A 481 15.35 23.96 41.26
C SER A 481 14.27 24.99 41.69
N ALA A 482 13.06 24.49 41.99
CA ALA A 482 12.46 24.56 43.34
C ALA A 482 11.12 23.81 43.44
N ASP A 483 11.02 23.07 44.54
CA ASP A 483 9.98 22.17 45.04
C ASP A 483 8.87 22.96 45.78
N ILE A 484 7.57 22.73 45.48
CA ILE A 484 6.45 22.99 46.41
C ILE A 484 5.32 21.98 46.14
N GLY A 485 4.98 21.21 47.18
CA GLY A 485 3.96 20.16 47.12
C GLY A 485 2.54 20.56 47.54
N VAL A 486 1.68 19.53 47.34
CA VAL A 486 0.45 19.16 48.06
C VAL A 486 -0.83 19.97 47.75
N GLU A 487 -1.80 19.32 47.08
CA GLU A 487 -3.04 18.82 47.71
C GLU A 487 -3.88 18.02 46.71
N GLN A 488 -4.22 16.77 47.07
CA GLN A 488 -5.20 15.94 46.36
C GLN A 488 -6.62 16.37 46.70
N PRO A 489 -7.54 16.41 45.71
CA PRO A 489 -8.95 16.17 45.98
C PRO A 489 -9.41 14.84 45.34
N THR A 490 -9.89 14.00 46.24
CA THR A 490 -10.80 12.87 46.09
C THR A 490 -11.64 12.82 44.80
N THR A 491 -11.61 11.65 44.16
CA THR A 491 -12.43 11.21 43.01
C THR A 491 -13.88 11.71 42.97
N PRO A 492 -14.36 12.05 41.77
CA PRO A 492 -15.59 11.49 41.24
C PRO A 492 -15.30 10.73 39.94
N ARG A 493 -15.61 9.43 39.93
CA ARG A 493 -15.63 8.62 38.70
C ARG A 493 -16.58 9.27 37.68
N LEU A 494 -16.03 9.90 36.64
CA LEU A 494 -16.80 10.34 35.47
C LEU A 494 -16.36 9.57 34.22
N ARG A 495 -17.38 9.10 33.50
CA ARG A 495 -17.34 8.11 32.42
C ARG A 495 -16.82 8.73 31.11
N VAL A 496 -15.62 8.32 30.70
CA VAL A 496 -15.23 8.14 29.30
C VAL A 496 -14.75 6.68 29.21
N ARG A 497 -15.26 5.93 28.23
CA ARG A 497 -15.39 4.45 28.28
C ARG A 497 -14.04 3.74 28.42
N PHE A 498 -13.97 2.85 29.41
CA PHE A 498 -12.97 1.79 29.56
C PHE A 498 -12.99 0.74 28.42
N ASP A 499 -13.78 0.95 27.35
CA ASP A 499 -14.21 -0.12 26.43
C ASP A 499 -13.49 -0.11 25.07
N ASP A 500 -12.57 0.81 24.80
CA ASP A 500 -11.84 0.80 23.54
C ASP A 500 -10.55 -0.02 23.65
N TYR A 501 -10.69 -1.34 23.51
CA TYR A 501 -9.57 -2.27 23.51
C TYR A 501 -8.54 -1.94 22.40
N GLU A 502 -8.96 -1.29 21.30
CA GLU A 502 -8.09 -0.88 20.19
C GLU A 502 -7.15 0.23 20.64
N ALA A 503 -7.68 1.30 21.23
CA ALA A 503 -6.89 2.38 21.81
C ALA A 503 -5.97 1.86 22.94
N TYR A 504 -6.50 1.06 23.87
CA TYR A 504 -5.70 0.52 24.97
C TYR A 504 -4.54 -0.36 24.48
N LEU A 505 -4.78 -1.21 23.47
CA LEU A 505 -3.74 -2.05 22.88
C LEU A 505 -2.66 -1.20 22.21
N LEU A 506 -3.04 -0.16 21.46
CA LEU A 506 -2.08 0.77 20.85
C LEU A 506 -1.21 1.47 21.89
N TYR A 507 -1.80 1.87 23.01
CA TYR A 507 -1.03 2.44 24.12
C TYR A 507 -0.04 1.43 24.71
N LEU A 508 -0.45 0.17 24.95
CA LEU A 508 0.49 -0.84 25.45
C LEU A 508 1.63 -1.09 24.45
N LEU A 509 1.33 -1.14 23.15
CA LEU A 509 2.31 -1.31 22.09
C LEU A 509 3.22 -0.11 21.90
N SER A 510 2.73 1.11 22.14
CA SER A 510 3.58 2.30 22.06
C SER A 510 4.61 2.35 23.19
N GLN A 511 4.26 1.81 24.36
CA GLN A 511 5.16 1.70 25.51
C GLN A 511 6.09 0.49 25.41
N ARG A 512 5.63 -0.61 24.81
CA ARG A 512 6.39 -1.87 24.67
C ARG A 512 6.26 -2.45 23.26
N PRO A 513 6.98 -1.87 22.27
CA PRO A 513 6.88 -2.26 20.86
C PRO A 513 7.44 -3.66 20.58
N ASP A 514 8.28 -4.18 21.47
CA ASP A 514 8.81 -5.55 21.41
C ASP A 514 7.71 -6.62 21.50
N LEU A 515 6.53 -6.26 22.04
CA LEU A 515 5.38 -7.14 22.18
C LEU A 515 4.49 -7.20 20.92
N LEU A 516 4.84 -6.49 19.86
CA LEU A 516 4.08 -6.50 18.60
C LEU A 516 3.93 -7.91 18.03
N ALA A 517 4.99 -8.72 18.11
CA ALA A 517 4.99 -10.11 17.65
C ALA A 517 4.00 -11.01 18.41
N GLU A 518 3.62 -10.64 19.64
CA GLU A 518 2.61 -11.34 20.43
C GLU A 518 1.19 -10.98 20.00
N VAL A 519 0.98 -9.73 19.60
CA VAL A 519 -0.31 -9.25 19.06
C VAL A 519 -0.58 -9.82 17.68
N GLU A 520 0.45 -9.85 16.82
CA GLU A 520 0.40 -10.41 15.46
C GLU A 520 -0.05 -11.88 15.42
N GLN A 521 0.20 -12.63 16.50
CA GLN A 521 -0.27 -14.02 16.61
C GLN A 521 -1.78 -14.12 16.83
N GLU A 522 -2.40 -13.06 17.36
CA GLU A 522 -3.80 -13.07 17.77
C GLU A 522 -4.70 -12.34 16.78
N ILE A 523 -4.34 -11.14 16.33
CA ILE A 523 -5.19 -10.27 15.49
C ILE A 523 -4.50 -9.82 14.21
N THR A 524 -5.33 -9.43 13.24
CA THR A 524 -4.95 -8.85 11.94
C THR A 524 -5.49 -7.43 11.84
N PRO A 525 -4.98 -6.57 10.92
CA PRO A 525 -5.55 -5.25 10.68
C PRO A 525 -7.08 -5.29 10.42
N GLN A 526 -7.61 -6.33 9.79
CA GLN A 526 -9.05 -6.46 9.51
C GLN A 526 -9.92 -6.62 10.76
N ASP A 527 -9.35 -7.07 11.89
CA ASP A 527 -10.08 -7.22 13.15
C ASP A 527 -10.39 -5.86 13.81
N TRP A 528 -9.61 -4.82 13.49
CA TRP A 528 -9.82 -3.46 13.99
C TRP A 528 -11.10 -2.86 13.41
N HIS A 529 -11.89 -2.25 14.26
CA HIS A 529 -13.12 -1.56 13.90
C HIS A 529 -12.83 -0.15 13.42
N SER A 530 -11.99 0.57 14.15
CA SER A 530 -11.64 1.94 13.88
C SER A 530 -10.57 2.01 12.77
N PRO A 531 -10.83 2.67 11.64
CA PRO A 531 -9.84 2.82 10.59
C PRO A 531 -8.65 3.68 11.05
N GLU A 532 -8.85 4.64 11.95
CA GLU A 532 -7.79 5.45 12.52
C GLU A 532 -6.88 4.66 13.49
N TRP A 533 -7.46 3.83 14.37
CA TRP A 533 -6.66 2.92 15.22
C TRP A 533 -5.96 1.85 14.38
N ARG A 534 -6.65 1.31 13.37
CA ARG A 534 -6.05 0.39 12.40
C ARG A 534 -4.82 1.02 11.75
N GLN A 535 -4.90 2.28 11.31
CA GLN A 535 -3.77 2.91 10.64
C GLN A 535 -2.58 3.14 11.59
N LEU A 536 -2.81 3.52 12.85
CA LEU A 536 -1.73 3.60 13.85
C LEU A 536 -1.11 2.23 14.12
N TYR A 537 -1.94 1.18 14.21
CA TYR A 537 -1.44 -0.20 14.35
C TYR A 537 -0.63 -0.63 13.13
N GLU A 538 -1.09 -0.33 11.93
CA GLU A 538 -0.37 -0.59 10.68
C GLU A 538 0.97 0.17 10.66
N THR A 539 1.02 1.43 11.07
CA THR A 539 2.29 2.17 11.18
C THR A 539 3.25 1.49 12.15
N LEU A 540 2.78 1.09 13.35
CA LEU A 540 3.61 0.32 14.28
C LEU A 540 4.06 -1.01 13.65
N LEU A 541 3.18 -1.67 12.92
CA LEU A 541 3.45 -2.95 12.28
C LEU A 541 4.44 -2.85 11.12
N PHE A 542 4.39 -1.81 10.29
CA PHE A 542 5.13 -1.69 9.03
C PHE A 542 6.38 -0.83 9.13
N ASP A 543 6.36 0.20 9.97
CA ASP A 543 7.37 1.26 9.95
C ASP A 543 8.23 1.29 11.24
N MET A 544 7.94 0.43 12.22
CA MET A 544 8.81 0.27 13.40
C MET A 544 10.21 -0.19 13.01
N PRO A 545 11.26 0.58 13.35
CA PRO A 545 12.63 0.20 13.05
C PRO A 545 13.07 -0.98 13.92
N MET A 546 13.72 -1.96 13.28
CA MET A 546 14.32 -3.13 13.94
C MET A 546 15.41 -2.77 14.97
N SER A 547 15.79 -1.49 15.07
CA SER A 547 16.92 -0.96 15.83
C SER A 547 16.54 -0.18 17.10
N GLY A 548 15.27 -0.21 17.53
CA GLY A 548 14.86 0.36 18.83
C GLY A 548 14.68 1.87 18.87
N ALA A 549 14.18 2.49 17.78
CA ALA A 549 13.74 3.89 17.86
C ALA A 549 12.47 4.01 18.72
N GLU A 550 12.28 5.19 19.32
CA GLU A 550 11.11 5.53 20.14
C GLU A 550 9.86 5.66 19.25
N VAL A 551 8.74 5.11 19.71
CA VAL A 551 7.45 5.15 18.99
C VAL A 551 6.98 6.58 18.75
N GLU A 552 7.35 7.51 19.63
CA GLU A 552 7.04 8.93 19.49
C GLU A 552 7.61 9.52 18.20
N ALA A 553 8.86 9.22 17.85
CA ALA A 553 9.47 9.69 16.61
C ALA A 553 8.75 9.15 15.37
N LEU A 554 8.27 7.89 15.43
CA LEU A 554 7.48 7.32 14.34
C LEU A 554 6.12 8.01 14.19
N PHE A 555 5.50 8.37 15.31
CA PHE A 555 4.23 9.11 15.30
C PHE A 555 4.40 10.57 14.85
N GLU A 556 5.57 11.18 15.02
CA GLU A 556 5.87 12.53 14.51
C GLU A 556 5.95 12.60 12.98
N GLU A 557 6.29 11.50 12.31
CA GLU A 557 6.32 11.43 10.84
C GLU A 557 4.93 11.20 10.22
N LEU A 558 3.91 10.95 11.06
CA LEU A 558 2.55 10.74 10.59
C LEU A 558 1.89 12.04 10.11
N PRO A 559 0.92 11.95 9.18
CA PRO A 559 0.03 13.07 8.90
C PRO A 559 -0.62 13.60 10.19
N ASP A 560 -0.72 14.92 10.34
CA ASP A 560 -1.19 15.61 11.56
C ASP A 560 -2.38 15.00 12.28
N ILE A 561 -3.36 14.54 11.52
CA ILE A 561 -4.58 13.94 12.07
C ILE A 561 -4.26 12.68 12.89
N LEU A 562 -3.34 11.85 12.39
CA LEU A 562 -2.91 10.64 13.07
C LEU A 562 -1.88 10.95 14.15
N GLN A 563 -1.00 11.94 13.92
CA GLN A 563 -0.08 12.42 14.94
C GLN A 563 -0.83 12.91 16.17
N ARG A 564 -1.82 13.81 15.99
CA ARG A 564 -2.68 14.30 17.07
C ARG A 564 -3.47 13.18 17.74
N LEU A 565 -4.00 12.23 16.97
CA LEU A 565 -4.68 11.07 17.52
C LEU A 565 -3.74 10.23 18.41
N ALA A 566 -2.50 10.02 17.97
CA ALA A 566 -1.48 9.32 18.74
C ALA A 566 -1.08 10.11 19.99
N THR A 567 -0.92 11.44 19.89
CA THR A 567 -0.66 12.32 21.03
C THR A 567 -1.82 12.28 22.04
N ASP A 568 -3.07 12.39 21.57
CA ASP A 568 -4.26 12.29 22.41
C ASP A 568 -4.34 10.93 23.12
N LEU A 569 -4.01 9.85 22.40
CA LEU A 569 -3.92 8.50 22.97
C LEU A 569 -2.87 8.43 24.08
N LEU A 570 -1.63 8.87 23.80
CA LEU A 570 -0.54 8.86 24.77
C LEU A 570 -0.87 9.71 26.00
N ASN A 571 -1.38 10.92 25.80
CA ASN A 571 -1.79 11.82 26.89
C ASN A 571 -2.91 11.22 27.75
N TYR A 572 -3.90 10.57 27.12
CA TYR A 572 -5.02 9.96 27.83
C TYR A 572 -4.57 8.82 28.76
N TYR A 573 -3.51 8.11 28.38
CA TYR A 573 -2.98 6.98 29.13
C TYR A 573 -1.69 7.29 29.90
N HIS A 574 -1.14 8.50 29.80
CA HIS A 574 0.14 8.91 30.39
C HIS A 574 0.25 8.58 31.88
N ASP A 575 -0.79 8.87 32.65
CA ASP A 575 -0.81 8.68 34.11
C ASP A 575 -1.26 7.26 34.53
N ARG A 576 -1.44 6.32 33.58
CA ARG A 576 -1.86 4.96 33.90
C ARG A 576 -0.64 4.06 34.10
N PRO A 577 -0.53 3.38 35.26
CA PRO A 577 0.55 2.43 35.47
C PRO A 577 0.43 1.26 34.48
N LEU A 578 1.56 0.89 33.87
CA LEU A 578 1.64 -0.33 33.08
C LEU A 578 1.49 -1.56 33.99
N PRO A 579 0.88 -2.65 33.51
CA PRO A 579 0.95 -3.95 34.17
C PRO A 579 2.41 -4.35 34.42
N ASP A 580 2.64 -5.12 35.48
CA ASP A 580 3.96 -5.69 35.77
C ASP A 580 4.48 -6.49 34.56
N GLU A 581 5.81 -6.52 34.37
CA GLU A 581 6.43 -7.15 33.19
C GLU A 581 6.03 -8.62 33.00
N ASN A 582 5.80 -9.34 34.09
CA ASN A 582 5.32 -10.73 34.08
C ASN A 582 3.86 -10.87 33.64
N GLU A 583 3.04 -9.82 33.78
CA GLU A 583 1.61 -9.81 33.42
C GLU A 583 1.34 -9.12 32.08
N LEU A 584 2.26 -8.27 31.63
CA LEU A 584 2.09 -7.41 30.46
C LEU A 584 1.87 -8.21 29.16
N ILE A 585 2.66 -9.26 28.92
CA ILE A 585 2.48 -10.14 27.76
C ILE A 585 1.07 -10.75 27.77
N GLY A 586 0.62 -11.19 28.95
CA GLY A 586 -0.72 -11.73 29.14
C GLY A 586 -1.81 -10.69 28.87
N GLU A 587 -1.62 -9.46 29.32
CA GLU A 587 -2.60 -8.38 29.12
C GLU A 587 -2.68 -7.93 27.64
N VAL A 588 -1.54 -7.81 26.96
CA VAL A 588 -1.47 -7.52 25.53
C VAL A 588 -2.20 -8.58 24.72
N ARG A 589 -1.91 -9.87 24.95
CA ARG A 589 -2.59 -10.99 24.28
C ARG A 589 -4.09 -11.02 24.58
N ARG A 590 -4.49 -10.81 25.85
CA ARG A 590 -5.92 -10.75 26.24
C ARG A 590 -6.64 -9.59 25.57
N THR A 591 -6.01 -8.43 25.47
CA THR A 591 -6.59 -7.25 24.82
C THR A 591 -6.76 -7.48 23.33
N ALA A 592 -5.76 -8.07 22.65
CA ALA A 592 -5.88 -8.49 21.26
C ALA A 592 -7.01 -9.51 21.04
N LEU A 593 -7.12 -10.53 21.88
CA LEU A 593 -8.22 -11.50 21.83
C LEU A 593 -9.60 -10.86 22.01
N ARG A 594 -9.72 -9.83 22.86
CA ARG A 594 -10.97 -9.07 23.04
C ARG A 594 -11.34 -8.28 21.78
N ILE A 595 -10.39 -7.70 21.07
CA ILE A 595 -10.61 -7.05 19.75
C ILE A 595 -11.12 -8.09 18.75
N LYS A 596 -10.46 -9.25 18.66
CA LYS A 596 -10.89 -10.35 17.77
C LYS A 596 -12.30 -10.84 18.07
N ARG A 597 -12.62 -11.03 19.35
CA ARG A 597 -13.96 -11.41 19.82
C ARG A 597 -15.00 -10.39 19.36
N ALA A 598 -14.72 -9.10 19.51
CA ALA A 598 -15.60 -8.03 19.05
C ALA A 598 -15.80 -8.06 17.52
N ALA A 599 -14.74 -8.34 16.74
CA ALA A 599 -14.83 -8.50 15.28
C ALA A 599 -15.73 -9.68 14.87
N ILE A 600 -15.61 -10.82 15.54
CA ILE A 600 -16.46 -11.99 15.32
C ILE A 600 -17.92 -11.67 15.69
N GLU A 601 -18.16 -11.00 16.82
CA GLU A 601 -19.50 -10.61 17.25
C GLU A 601 -20.20 -9.69 16.24
N ARG A 602 -19.47 -8.73 15.65
CA ARG A 602 -19.98 -7.89 14.55
C ARG A 602 -20.38 -8.73 13.35
N THR A 603 -19.49 -9.62 12.92
CA THR A 603 -19.71 -10.51 11.77
C THR A 603 -20.90 -11.46 11.99
N LEU A 604 -21.07 -11.99 13.20
CA LEU A 604 -22.21 -12.83 13.58
C LEU A 604 -23.54 -12.07 13.50
N LYS A 605 -23.58 -10.79 13.89
CA LYS A 605 -24.77 -9.93 13.76
C LYS A 605 -25.13 -9.69 12.29
N GLU A 606 -24.14 -9.43 11.44
CA GLU A 606 -24.30 -9.25 9.99
C GLU A 606 -24.85 -10.53 9.35
N ILE A 607 -24.28 -11.69 9.67
CA ILE A 607 -24.76 -13.00 9.16
C ILE A 607 -26.18 -13.29 9.65
N ALA A 608 -26.52 -12.99 10.90
CA ALA A 608 -27.88 -13.19 11.41
C ALA A 608 -28.93 -12.41 10.60
N PHE A 609 -28.55 -11.22 10.11
CA PHE A 609 -29.39 -10.44 9.21
C PHE A 609 -29.58 -11.13 7.86
N LEU A 610 -28.48 -11.60 7.26
CA LEU A 610 -28.53 -12.28 5.96
C LEU A 610 -29.26 -13.62 6.01
N VAL A 611 -29.21 -14.31 7.15
CA VAL A 611 -30.01 -15.53 7.35
C VAL A 611 -31.49 -15.21 7.28
N ARG A 612 -31.94 -14.10 7.90
CA ARG A 612 -33.34 -13.66 7.80
C ARG A 612 -33.70 -13.29 6.36
N ASP A 613 -32.86 -12.50 5.70
CA ASP A 613 -33.08 -12.14 4.29
C ASP A 613 -33.16 -13.39 3.38
N ALA A 614 -32.28 -14.38 3.58
CA ALA A 614 -32.27 -15.62 2.79
C ALA A 614 -33.54 -16.47 3.02
N VAL A 615 -34.09 -16.46 4.24
CA VAL A 615 -35.37 -17.10 4.56
C VAL A 615 -36.52 -16.37 3.86
N GLU A 616 -36.54 -15.03 3.90
CA GLU A 616 -37.56 -14.22 3.23
C GLU A 616 -37.50 -14.37 1.70
N GLU A 617 -36.30 -14.48 1.12
CA GLU A 617 -36.05 -14.70 -0.31
C GLU A 617 -36.27 -16.16 -0.75
N ASN A 618 -36.53 -17.08 0.19
CA ASN A 618 -36.62 -18.54 -0.05
C ASN A 618 -35.37 -19.13 -0.75
N ASP A 619 -34.19 -18.56 -0.47
CA ASP A 619 -32.90 -18.96 -1.04
C ASP A 619 -32.22 -20.02 -0.16
N LYS A 620 -32.58 -21.29 -0.40
CA LYS A 620 -32.10 -22.43 0.40
C LYS A 620 -30.59 -22.63 0.35
N ALA A 621 -29.96 -22.40 -0.80
CA ALA A 621 -28.52 -22.60 -0.97
C ALA A 621 -27.73 -21.55 -0.17
N ARG A 622 -28.14 -20.29 -0.25
CA ARG A 622 -27.57 -19.20 0.53
C ARG A 622 -27.79 -19.40 2.03
N LEU A 623 -28.99 -19.84 2.43
CA LEU A 623 -29.30 -20.13 3.83
C LEU A 623 -28.36 -21.20 4.41
N GLN A 624 -28.14 -22.30 3.69
CA GLN A 624 -27.21 -23.36 4.12
C GLN A 624 -25.78 -22.84 4.31
N SER A 625 -25.28 -22.05 3.34
CA SER A 625 -23.95 -21.43 3.41
C SER A 625 -23.81 -20.50 4.63
N LEU A 626 -24.78 -19.60 4.83
CA LEU A 626 -24.76 -18.64 5.95
C LEU A 626 -24.85 -19.34 7.32
N VAL A 627 -25.63 -20.41 7.43
CA VAL A 627 -25.73 -21.21 8.67
C VAL A 627 -24.41 -21.92 8.96
N ALA A 628 -23.71 -22.45 7.94
CA ALA A 628 -22.40 -23.06 8.11
C ALA A 628 -21.36 -22.03 8.60
N THR A 629 -21.29 -20.85 7.97
CA THR A 629 -20.41 -19.76 8.38
C THR A 629 -20.71 -19.29 9.81
N ARG A 630 -22.00 -19.15 10.16
CA ARG A 630 -22.41 -18.79 11.52
C ARG A 630 -21.93 -19.82 12.56
N LYS A 631 -22.10 -21.12 12.29
CA LYS A 631 -21.61 -22.19 13.19
C LYS A 631 -20.09 -22.14 13.36
N ALA A 632 -19.35 -21.91 12.29
CA ALA A 632 -17.89 -21.79 12.34
C ALA A 632 -17.44 -20.61 13.23
N LEU A 633 -18.02 -19.43 13.03
CA LEU A 633 -17.72 -18.24 13.84
C LEU A 633 -18.12 -18.39 15.32
N GLN A 634 -19.24 -19.09 15.60
CA GLN A 634 -19.64 -19.39 16.99
C GLN A 634 -18.66 -20.34 17.70
N ARG A 635 -18.09 -21.32 16.98
CA ARG A 635 -17.04 -22.19 17.53
C ARG A 635 -15.77 -21.38 17.85
N GLN A 636 -15.36 -20.51 16.93
CA GLN A 636 -14.21 -19.63 17.12
C GLN A 636 -14.41 -18.66 18.30
N GLN A 637 -15.61 -18.10 18.45
CA GLN A 637 -15.95 -17.24 19.58
C GLN A 637 -15.78 -17.97 20.92
N LYS A 638 -16.27 -19.22 21.03
CA LYS A 638 -16.10 -20.06 22.24
C LYS A 638 -14.63 -20.31 22.57
N GLU A 639 -13.81 -20.60 21.56
CA GLU A 639 -12.37 -20.82 21.74
C GLU A 639 -11.68 -19.55 22.26
N ILE A 640 -11.99 -18.38 21.68
CA ILE A 640 -11.44 -17.11 22.13
C ILE A 640 -11.91 -16.78 23.56
N ASP A 641 -13.18 -17.00 23.89
CA ASP A 641 -13.71 -16.82 25.24
C ASP A 641 -12.97 -17.67 26.28
N GLN A 642 -12.58 -18.89 25.92
CA GLN A 642 -11.79 -19.77 26.77
C GLN A 642 -10.36 -19.24 26.94
N ARG A 643 -9.70 -18.82 25.85
CA ARG A 643 -8.33 -18.28 25.87
C ARG A 643 -8.23 -16.96 26.65
N ILE A 644 -9.28 -16.13 26.64
CA ILE A 644 -9.37 -14.92 27.47
C ILE A 644 -9.44 -15.28 28.97
N ARG A 645 -10.07 -16.41 29.34
CA ARG A 645 -10.26 -16.86 30.74
C ARG A 645 -9.07 -17.63 31.31
N THR A 646 -8.32 -18.37 30.49
CA THR A 646 -7.20 -19.23 30.92
C THR A 646 -5.95 -19.01 30.06
N PRO A 647 -5.00 -18.16 30.47
CA PRO A 647 -3.85 -17.75 29.65
C PRO A 647 -2.82 -18.85 29.35
N ASP A 648 -2.66 -19.85 30.25
CA ASP A 648 -1.60 -20.87 30.17
C ASP A 648 -2.07 -22.25 29.66
N ALA A 649 -3.34 -22.39 29.26
CA ALA A 649 -3.84 -23.65 28.75
C ALA A 649 -3.40 -23.84 27.30
N THR A 650 -2.34 -24.62 27.08
CA THR A 650 -2.12 -25.27 25.79
C THR A 650 -3.43 -25.96 25.38
N ALA A 651 -3.92 -25.64 24.18
CA ALA A 651 -5.26 -26.00 23.71
C ALA A 651 -5.55 -27.50 23.87
N ALA A 652 -6.31 -27.83 24.92
CA ALA A 652 -6.96 -29.13 25.06
C ALA A 652 -8.20 -29.13 24.15
N PRO A 653 -8.39 -30.16 23.29
CA PRO A 653 -9.56 -30.25 22.44
C PRO A 653 -10.83 -30.34 23.29
N ILE A 654 -11.84 -29.56 22.91
CA ILE A 654 -13.19 -29.66 23.47
C ILE A 654 -13.73 -31.05 23.09
N PRO A 655 -14.24 -31.86 24.04
CA PRO A 655 -14.91 -33.11 23.71
C PRO A 655 -16.11 -32.80 22.81
N GLN A 656 -16.27 -33.56 21.73
CA GLN A 656 -17.41 -33.47 20.85
C GLN A 656 -18.68 -33.72 21.67
N GLU A 657 -19.44 -32.66 21.97
CA GLU A 657 -20.81 -32.82 22.48
C GLU A 657 -21.62 -33.47 21.35
N GLU A 658 -22.18 -34.64 21.67
CA GLU A 658 -23.02 -35.44 20.79
C GLU A 658 -24.15 -34.58 20.21
N GLU A 659 -24.36 -34.74 18.90
CA GLU A 659 -25.48 -34.14 18.18
C GLU A 659 -26.79 -34.72 18.72
N ASP A 660 -27.42 -34.02 19.66
CA ASP A 660 -28.84 -34.25 19.94
C ASP A 660 -29.66 -33.70 18.77
N ASP A 661 -30.13 -34.63 17.95
CA ASP A 661 -31.17 -34.47 16.94
C ASP A 661 -32.40 -33.76 17.52
N PHE A 662 -32.66 -32.53 17.08
CA PHE A 662 -34.03 -32.01 16.99
C PHE A 662 -34.22 -31.26 15.67
N PHE A 663 -35.13 -31.84 14.87
CA PHE A 663 -35.66 -31.38 13.59
C PHE A 663 -36.21 -29.95 13.61
#